data_AF-A0A182P8G8-F1
#
_entry.id   AF-A0A182P8G8-F1
#
_cell.length_a   1.000
_cell.length_b   1.000
_cell.length_c   1.000
_cell.angle_alpha   90.00
_cell.angle_beta   90.00
_cell.angle_gamma   90.00
#
_symmetry.space_group_name_H-M   'P 1'
#
loop_
_entity.id
_entity.type
_entity.pdbx_description
1 polymer ?
#
loop_
_entity_poly.entity_id
_entity_poly.type
_entity_poly.pdbx_seq_one_letter_code
_entity_poly.pdbx_strand_id
1 'polypeptide(L)'
;PTKECQYAGECYRVNPVHFREYSHPHIEKLLTKAASISMVEIPDDVKVHRSVFTEQLKIVSDLFPHLACDPLNPEKKAKIEPTTSKLPSATPSLPASSAPKTVPKPSSLEMSSAPKPEPKPSSGLAASNKNPIESLFAERRAKMQSTARSVQVTEPAVPAQNDAPTGTTTNIGISLQRALPRDINSYFPVVAPRGQMAQKLAAAAPYNMFLTTITASKPTHTEPLSVTFQELLDTSLGELECSVQMNFMVDIGWLLAHYYFAGYENVPLLILYGDETPELRMVSQKKPNVTAVKVEIKTPFGVHHTKMGLYGYSDGSMRVVVSTANLYEDDWHNRTQGLWISPRLPAVPEGSDTKYGESRTDFRSSLLTYLDAYKLPQLQPWMARIRKTDFSDVKVFLVASVPGGHTNTPKGPLWGHPRLGYLLAQHAAPIDDACPLVAQSSSIGSLGPSPESWVLGEIMASFRKDSAPIGIRRIPGFRMIYPSFSNVRQSHDGLMGGGCLPYVRSTHVKQEWLKDYLQQWCSRARHRNKAMPHIKTYCRWSHRGLYWFLLTSANLSKAAWGVYNKTGRFEKPLRINSYEAGVLFLPKLLVDENFFPMEANKKHPPFPMPYDIPIIPEATEDGSEKSDDDYGRPRFVEGLRGRMADKLAVAAPYYFFLSTITDSQPTHTEPLSVTFQELLDTSLGELVCSVQINYMVDIYWLLEHYCFAGYENVPLLVLHGDETPELQSISQKKPNVTAVKVEIKTPVGTHHTKMGLHGYSDGSMRVIVSTANLYENDWHNRTQGLWISPRLPAVPEGSDETYGESRTEFRSSLLTYLEVYKLPQLQPWMERIRKTDFSDVRVFLVQSVPCNESYIPDGPLWAHPRLGHLLSQHAAPLDSSFPLVAQSSSIGCYGRSPHARIQREITPSFGKDTCRDTIRGVPNFRVIYPTYANVSNSHDGLDGGRALLYNEELHWEQRWLLRYLYQWTNHARYRNKAMPSIKTYCRWSSQGLQWFLLTSSNLSKSAWGVTRYDKLLYVNNFETGVLFLPRILDVFYIHQSQLDEDFLPLAPNGKHPQFPMPYDVPIVPYAPRDIPFFLECLISEESDEGNRDEASH
;
A
#
# COMPACT_ATOMS: atom_id res chain seq x y z
N PRO A 1 -32.58 -18.80 -21.18
CA PRO A 1 -31.65 -18.51 -22.29
C PRO A 1 -31.93 -19.42 -23.50
N THR A 2 -31.69 -18.98 -24.75
CA THR A 2 -32.03 -19.76 -25.96
C THR A 2 -30.86 -20.52 -26.59
N LYS A 3 -29.64 -20.40 -26.04
CA LYS A 3 -28.42 -21.10 -26.52
C LYS A 3 -27.52 -21.48 -25.35
N GLU A 4 -26.93 -22.66 -25.39
CA GLU A 4 -25.95 -23.09 -24.37
C GLU A 4 -24.58 -22.44 -24.59
N CYS A 5 -23.90 -22.14 -23.48
CA CYS A 5 -22.53 -21.62 -23.52
C CYS A 5 -21.57 -22.65 -24.12
N GLN A 6 -20.81 -22.26 -25.14
CA GLN A 6 -19.82 -23.14 -25.80
C GLN A 6 -18.72 -23.64 -24.86
N TYR A 7 -18.51 -22.97 -23.72
CA TYR A 7 -17.53 -23.36 -22.69
C TYR A 7 -18.15 -24.18 -21.55
N ALA A 8 -19.49 -24.29 -21.48
CA ALA A 8 -20.24 -25.05 -20.47
C ALA A 8 -19.60 -24.98 -19.05
N GLY A 9 -19.21 -26.13 -18.47
CA GLY A 9 -18.62 -26.22 -17.12
C GLY A 9 -17.25 -25.55 -16.95
N GLU A 10 -16.60 -25.14 -18.05
CA GLU A 10 -15.29 -24.46 -18.09
C GLU A 10 -15.45 -22.94 -18.27
N CYS A 11 -16.68 -22.42 -18.27
CA CYS A 11 -16.93 -21.01 -18.42
C CYS A 11 -16.54 -20.24 -17.15
N TYR A 12 -15.62 -19.28 -17.24
CA TYR A 12 -15.14 -18.46 -16.12
C TYR A 12 -15.76 -17.05 -16.07
N ARG A 13 -16.72 -16.76 -16.95
CA ARG A 13 -17.33 -15.42 -17.08
C ARG A 13 -18.20 -15.12 -15.86
N VAL A 14 -18.02 -13.96 -15.21
CA VAL A 14 -18.86 -13.48 -14.10
C VAL A 14 -19.63 -12.21 -14.46
N ASN A 15 -19.95 -12.04 -15.75
CA ASN A 15 -20.74 -10.91 -16.22
C ASN A 15 -22.22 -11.33 -16.33
N PRO A 16 -23.17 -10.69 -15.61
CA PRO A 16 -24.61 -10.99 -15.68
C PRO A 16 -25.19 -11.01 -17.10
N VAL A 17 -24.64 -10.19 -17.98
CA VAL A 17 -24.99 -10.15 -19.40
C VAL A 17 -24.79 -11.51 -20.09
N HIS A 18 -23.67 -12.19 -19.82
CA HIS A 18 -23.32 -13.47 -20.43
C HIS A 18 -24.34 -14.56 -20.08
N PHE A 19 -24.82 -14.58 -18.83
CA PHE A 19 -25.80 -15.55 -18.36
C PHE A 19 -27.23 -15.27 -18.84
N ARG A 20 -27.55 -14.04 -19.25
CA ARG A 20 -28.82 -13.75 -19.95
C ARG A 20 -28.86 -14.34 -21.34
N GLU A 21 -27.71 -14.35 -22.02
CA GLU A 21 -27.59 -14.76 -23.42
C GLU A 21 -27.29 -16.26 -23.58
N TYR A 22 -26.48 -16.83 -22.69
CA TYR A 22 -26.06 -18.23 -22.72
C TYR A 22 -26.52 -19.02 -21.50
N SER A 23 -27.23 -20.13 -21.73
CA SER A 23 -27.58 -21.06 -20.66
C SER A 23 -26.35 -21.83 -20.20
N HIS A 24 -26.32 -22.08 -18.89
CA HIS A 24 -25.31 -22.89 -18.24
C HIS A 24 -26.03 -24.02 -17.50
N PRO A 25 -26.45 -25.08 -18.22
CA PRO A 25 -27.33 -26.12 -17.66
C PRO A 25 -26.78 -26.78 -16.40
N HIS A 26 -25.46 -26.83 -16.23
CA HIS A 26 -24.82 -27.36 -15.04
C HIS A 26 -25.00 -26.47 -13.80
N ILE A 27 -25.00 -25.14 -13.95
CA ILE A 27 -25.31 -24.17 -12.89
C ILE A 27 -26.83 -24.12 -12.66
N GLU A 28 -27.59 -24.03 -13.75
CA GLU A 28 -29.07 -23.96 -13.70
C GLU A 28 -29.65 -25.21 -13.01
N LYS A 29 -29.16 -26.42 -13.33
CA LYS A 29 -29.58 -27.66 -12.66
C LYS A 29 -29.24 -27.70 -11.18
N LEU A 30 -28.12 -27.10 -10.75
CA LEU A 30 -27.77 -27.03 -9.33
C LEU A 30 -28.72 -26.10 -8.58
N LEU A 31 -29.03 -24.95 -9.18
CA LEU A 31 -30.02 -24.02 -8.63
C LEU A 31 -31.42 -24.65 -8.57
N THR A 32 -31.81 -25.41 -9.60
CA THR A 32 -33.12 -26.10 -9.65
C THR A 32 -33.24 -27.24 -8.64
N LYS A 33 -32.12 -27.79 -8.15
CA LYS A 33 -32.09 -28.86 -7.15
C LYS A 33 -31.97 -28.36 -5.71
N ALA A 34 -31.62 -27.09 -5.51
CA ALA A 34 -31.41 -26.51 -4.19
C ALA A 34 -32.61 -25.63 -3.78
N ALA A 35 -33.05 -25.75 -2.52
CA ALA A 35 -34.17 -24.96 -1.99
C ALA A 35 -33.86 -23.47 -1.79
N SER A 36 -32.57 -23.12 -1.69
CA SER A 36 -32.07 -21.75 -1.67
C SER A 36 -30.62 -21.72 -2.14
N ILE A 37 -30.14 -20.56 -2.59
CA ILE A 37 -28.76 -20.41 -3.07
C ILE A 37 -27.70 -20.74 -2.00
N SER A 38 -28.02 -20.49 -0.72
CA SER A 38 -27.16 -20.82 0.42
C SER A 38 -27.00 -22.31 0.68
N MET A 39 -27.86 -23.15 0.07
CA MET A 39 -27.85 -24.61 0.18
C MET A 39 -27.34 -25.31 -1.08
N VAL A 40 -26.91 -24.55 -2.10
CA VAL A 40 -26.29 -25.15 -3.29
C VAL A 40 -24.91 -25.70 -2.90
N GLU A 41 -24.80 -27.02 -2.80
CA GLU A 41 -23.50 -27.68 -2.70
C GLU A 41 -22.81 -27.60 -4.06
N ILE A 42 -21.71 -26.86 -4.11
CA ILE A 42 -20.88 -26.73 -5.30
C ILE A 42 -20.16 -28.06 -5.52
N PRO A 43 -20.39 -28.76 -6.66
CA PRO A 43 -19.72 -30.03 -6.95
C PRO A 43 -18.20 -29.87 -6.93
N ASP A 44 -17.49 -30.89 -6.43
CA ASP A 44 -16.02 -30.83 -6.35
C ASP A 44 -15.34 -30.97 -7.73
N ASP A 45 -16.08 -31.38 -8.77
CA ASP A 45 -15.62 -31.50 -10.16
C ASP A 45 -15.88 -30.26 -11.03
N VAL A 46 -16.19 -29.12 -10.41
CA VAL A 46 -16.37 -27.86 -11.13
C VAL A 46 -15.04 -27.44 -11.79
N LYS A 47 -15.07 -27.25 -13.10
CA LYS A 47 -13.88 -27.00 -13.93
C LYS A 47 -13.37 -25.56 -13.91
N VAL A 48 -13.96 -24.69 -13.07
CA VAL A 48 -13.54 -23.30 -12.86
C VAL A 48 -13.37 -23.02 -11.37
N HIS A 49 -12.55 -22.01 -11.03
CA HIS A 49 -12.22 -21.71 -9.64
C HIS A 49 -13.48 -21.50 -8.77
N ARG A 50 -13.51 -22.07 -7.56
CA ARG A 50 -14.72 -22.16 -6.71
C ARG A 50 -15.33 -20.79 -6.41
N SER A 51 -14.50 -19.75 -6.26
CA SER A 51 -14.99 -18.37 -6.07
C SER A 51 -15.68 -17.80 -7.31
N VAL A 52 -15.16 -18.09 -8.51
CA VAL A 52 -15.78 -17.71 -9.79
C VAL A 52 -17.11 -18.43 -9.94
N PHE A 53 -17.16 -19.74 -9.70
CA PHE A 53 -18.40 -20.52 -9.79
C PHE A 53 -19.46 -20.05 -8.77
N THR A 54 -19.03 -19.69 -7.56
CA THR A 54 -19.92 -19.12 -6.53
C THR A 54 -20.53 -17.80 -6.99
N GLU A 55 -19.74 -16.95 -7.63
CA GLU A 55 -20.21 -15.69 -8.17
C GLU A 55 -21.14 -15.89 -9.37
N GLN A 56 -20.84 -16.86 -10.23
CA GLN A 56 -21.73 -17.27 -11.32
C GLN A 56 -23.06 -17.83 -10.81
N LEU A 57 -23.06 -18.61 -9.73
CA LEU A 57 -24.28 -19.10 -9.08
C LEU A 57 -25.16 -17.96 -8.57
N LYS A 58 -24.57 -16.94 -7.93
CA LYS A 58 -25.29 -15.73 -7.50
C LYS A 58 -25.90 -15.00 -8.68
N ILE A 59 -25.09 -14.75 -9.70
CA ILE A 59 -25.51 -14.05 -10.90
C ILE A 59 -26.65 -14.80 -11.61
N VAL A 60 -26.53 -16.12 -11.81
CA VAL A 60 -27.58 -16.92 -12.47
C VAL A 60 -28.85 -17.00 -11.61
N SER A 61 -28.72 -17.11 -10.28
CA SER A 61 -29.85 -17.09 -9.35
C SER A 61 -30.60 -15.75 -9.36
N ASP A 62 -29.86 -14.63 -9.40
CA ASP A 62 -30.44 -13.28 -9.44
C ASP A 62 -31.13 -12.98 -10.77
N LEU A 63 -30.56 -13.51 -11.86
CA LEU A 63 -31.09 -13.34 -13.23
C LEU A 63 -32.28 -14.23 -13.54
N PHE A 64 -32.33 -15.43 -12.94
CA PHE A 64 -33.39 -16.41 -13.14
C PHE A 64 -33.94 -16.91 -11.80
N PRO A 65 -34.65 -16.06 -11.03
CA PRO A 65 -35.14 -16.43 -9.69
C PRO A 65 -36.10 -17.63 -9.69
N HIS A 66 -36.75 -17.91 -10.83
CA HIS A 66 -37.63 -19.07 -11.01
C HIS A 66 -36.88 -20.41 -10.95
N LEU A 67 -35.56 -20.42 -11.16
CA LEU A 67 -34.74 -21.63 -11.00
C LEU A 67 -34.47 -21.98 -9.53
N ALA A 68 -34.69 -21.04 -8.60
CA ALA A 68 -34.47 -21.24 -7.16
C ALA A 68 -35.79 -21.40 -6.37
N CYS A 69 -36.92 -21.71 -7.03
CA CYS A 69 -38.24 -21.79 -6.39
C CYS A 69 -38.74 -23.23 -6.12
N ASP A 70 -39.18 -23.39 -4.88
CA ASP A 70 -39.90 -24.47 -4.21
C ASP A 70 -40.87 -25.30 -5.09
N PRO A 71 -40.80 -26.65 -5.11
CA PRO A 71 -41.74 -27.50 -5.86
C PRO A 71 -43.14 -27.64 -5.22
N LEU A 72 -43.54 -26.79 -4.28
CA LEU A 72 -44.84 -26.86 -3.59
C LEU A 72 -45.59 -25.53 -3.54
N ASN A 73 -45.98 -24.96 -4.70
CA ASN A 73 -47.27 -24.27 -4.82
C ASN A 73 -47.63 -23.92 -6.28
N PRO A 74 -48.44 -24.74 -6.97
CA PRO A 74 -49.00 -24.39 -8.26
C PRO A 74 -50.36 -23.71 -8.05
N GLU A 75 -50.38 -22.41 -7.76
CA GLU A 75 -51.54 -21.53 -8.00
C GLU A 75 -51.31 -20.14 -7.38
N LYS A 76 -51.01 -19.15 -8.22
CA LYS A 76 -51.49 -17.77 -8.07
C LYS A 76 -51.16 -16.95 -9.33
N LYS A 77 -51.97 -17.15 -10.36
CA LYS A 77 -52.38 -16.05 -11.24
C LYS A 77 -53.72 -15.50 -10.71
N ALA A 78 -53.70 -14.21 -10.36
CA ALA A 78 -54.82 -13.27 -10.28
C ALA A 78 -56.00 -13.53 -9.31
N LYS A 79 -56.17 -12.65 -8.30
CA LYS A 79 -57.28 -11.69 -8.12
C LYS A 79 -57.41 -11.17 -6.67
N ILE A 80 -57.33 -9.83 -6.53
CA ILE A 80 -58.21 -8.87 -5.82
C ILE A 80 -58.76 -9.22 -4.40
N GLU A 81 -58.29 -8.44 -3.40
CA GLU A 81 -58.95 -7.87 -2.17
C GLU A 81 -59.64 -8.77 -1.11
N PRO A 82 -59.99 -8.27 0.11
CA PRO A 82 -59.09 -7.73 1.15
C PRO A 82 -59.42 -8.21 2.59
N THR A 83 -58.54 -7.84 3.54
CA THR A 83 -58.78 -7.54 4.97
C THR A 83 -59.10 -8.61 6.05
N THR A 84 -58.28 -8.50 7.12
CA THR A 84 -58.55 -8.54 8.58
C THR A 84 -58.58 -9.84 9.41
N SER A 85 -57.67 -9.82 10.41
CA SER A 85 -57.80 -10.16 11.84
C SER A 85 -57.58 -11.60 12.39
N LYS A 86 -56.49 -11.70 13.17
CA LYS A 86 -56.24 -12.35 14.49
C LYS A 86 -56.83 -13.74 14.87
N LEU A 87 -55.90 -14.66 15.23
CA LEU A 87 -55.76 -15.61 16.39
C LEU A 87 -57.00 -16.40 16.93
N PRO A 88 -56.86 -17.50 17.74
CA PRO A 88 -55.71 -18.39 18.05
C PRO A 88 -56.02 -19.93 18.20
N SER A 89 -54.94 -20.70 18.45
CA SER A 89 -54.79 -21.91 19.32
C SER A 89 -55.54 -23.23 19.03
N ALA A 90 -54.82 -24.36 18.93
CA ALA A 90 -54.55 -25.31 20.04
C ALA A 90 -53.95 -26.66 19.56
N THR A 91 -53.01 -27.18 20.36
CA THR A 91 -52.27 -28.47 20.40
C THR A 91 -53.17 -29.68 20.78
N PRO A 92 -52.68 -30.91 21.10
CA PRO A 92 -51.43 -31.66 20.79
C PRO A 92 -51.66 -33.17 20.44
N SER A 93 -50.62 -33.94 20.08
CA SER A 93 -50.19 -35.20 20.80
C SER A 93 -49.16 -36.09 20.05
N LEU A 94 -48.23 -36.64 20.86
CA LEU A 94 -47.11 -37.63 20.70
C LEU A 94 -47.56 -39.08 20.33
N PRO A 95 -46.73 -40.18 20.25
CA PRO A 95 -45.37 -40.43 20.83
C PRO A 95 -44.31 -41.33 20.06
N ALA A 96 -43.06 -41.31 20.58
CA ALA A 96 -42.01 -42.36 20.87
C ALA A 96 -41.82 -43.64 20.00
N SER A 97 -40.69 -44.39 19.95
CA SER A 97 -39.24 -44.34 20.31
C SER A 97 -38.56 -45.69 19.91
N SER A 98 -37.21 -45.75 19.92
CA SER A 98 -36.31 -46.86 20.40
C SER A 98 -35.23 -47.44 19.45
N ALA A 99 -34.06 -47.75 20.02
CA ALA A 99 -32.74 -48.15 19.45
C ALA A 99 -32.46 -49.68 19.66
N PRO A 100 -31.22 -50.27 19.85
CA PRO A 100 -29.78 -49.96 19.53
C PRO A 100 -28.87 -51.19 19.13
N LYS A 101 -27.52 -50.99 19.09
CA LYS A 101 -26.33 -51.93 19.34
C LYS A 101 -25.73 -52.77 18.17
N THR A 102 -24.46 -53.25 18.07
CA THR A 102 -23.03 -52.98 18.49
C THR A 102 -22.08 -54.01 17.79
N VAL A 103 -20.87 -53.60 17.30
CA VAL A 103 -19.43 -54.15 17.30
C VAL A 103 -19.17 -55.69 17.47
N PRO A 104 -18.11 -56.41 16.93
CA PRO A 104 -16.65 -56.07 16.90
C PRO A 104 -15.66 -56.67 15.82
N LYS A 105 -14.37 -56.26 15.96
CA LYS A 105 -13.03 -56.60 15.33
C LYS A 105 -12.51 -58.05 15.65
N PRO A 106 -11.28 -58.60 15.29
CA PRO A 106 -9.91 -57.97 15.20
C PRO A 106 -8.77 -58.60 14.28
N SER A 107 -7.55 -57.94 14.32
CA SER A 107 -6.11 -58.40 14.22
C SER A 107 -5.50 -59.03 12.91
N SER A 108 -4.21 -58.97 12.50
CA SER A 108 -2.87 -58.58 13.07
C SER A 108 -1.70 -58.61 12.00
N LEU A 109 -0.63 -57.78 12.21
CA LEU A 109 0.88 -57.95 12.05
C LEU A 109 1.52 -58.45 10.69
N GLU A 110 2.75 -58.14 10.19
CA GLU A 110 4.08 -57.74 10.72
C GLU A 110 5.14 -57.37 9.59
N MET A 111 6.16 -56.50 9.90
CA MET A 111 7.62 -56.39 9.49
C MET A 111 8.17 -56.56 8.02
N SER A 112 9.29 -56.00 7.47
CA SER A 112 10.47 -55.17 7.87
C SER A 112 11.41 -54.79 6.65
N SER A 113 12.41 -53.89 6.88
CA SER A 113 13.80 -53.83 6.31
C SER A 113 14.27 -52.68 5.36
N ALA A 114 15.51 -52.21 5.58
CA ALA A 114 16.40 -51.28 4.83
C ALA A 114 17.85 -51.87 4.89
N PRO A 115 18.93 -51.55 4.06
CA PRO A 115 19.60 -50.21 3.94
C PRO A 115 20.54 -49.85 2.70
N LYS A 116 20.87 -48.54 2.49
CA LYS A 116 22.15 -47.83 2.01
C LYS A 116 22.81 -48.07 0.59
N PRO A 117 23.84 -47.29 0.10
CA PRO A 117 24.05 -45.81 -0.10
C PRO A 117 24.81 -45.34 -1.43
N GLU A 118 24.74 -44.03 -1.78
CA GLU A 118 25.67 -43.09 -2.53
C GLU A 118 26.30 -43.41 -3.94
N PRO A 119 26.70 -42.44 -4.84
CA PRO A 119 27.55 -41.24 -4.58
C PRO A 119 27.34 -39.92 -5.43
N LYS A 120 28.09 -38.85 -5.08
CA LYS A 120 28.25 -37.51 -5.73
C LYS A 120 29.11 -37.50 -7.02
N PRO A 121 29.07 -36.42 -7.84
CA PRO A 121 30.27 -35.57 -8.00
C PRO A 121 29.98 -34.04 -8.16
N SER A 122 31.04 -33.28 -8.51
CA SER A 122 31.48 -31.96 -8.02
C SER A 122 31.36 -30.75 -8.98
N SER A 123 31.27 -29.55 -8.35
CA SER A 123 31.84 -28.21 -8.66
C SER A 123 32.01 -27.65 -10.09
N GLY A 124 31.50 -26.42 -10.30
CA GLY A 124 32.00 -25.46 -11.31
C GLY A 124 31.30 -24.09 -11.25
N LEU A 125 32.02 -23.05 -10.81
CA LEU A 125 31.58 -21.65 -10.73
C LEU A 125 31.59 -20.96 -12.11
N ALA A 126 30.50 -20.27 -12.46
CA ALA A 126 30.50 -19.13 -13.38
C ALA A 126 29.35 -18.17 -13.00
N ALA A 127 29.69 -17.02 -12.43
CA ALA A 127 28.72 -15.99 -12.05
C ALA A 127 28.19 -15.24 -13.28
N SER A 128 26.88 -15.35 -13.54
CA SER A 128 26.18 -14.46 -14.49
C SER A 128 25.56 -13.29 -13.74
N ASN A 129 26.09 -12.08 -13.96
CA ASN A 129 25.46 -10.83 -13.52
C ASN A 129 24.11 -10.65 -14.23
N LYS A 130 23.00 -10.95 -13.56
CA LYS A 130 21.65 -10.65 -14.03
C LYS A 130 21.12 -9.35 -13.43
N ASN A 131 20.35 -8.63 -14.25
CA ASN A 131 19.77 -7.31 -14.04
C ASN A 131 18.60 -7.35 -13.01
N PRO A 132 18.61 -6.53 -11.93
CA PRO A 132 17.54 -6.48 -10.92
C PRO A 132 16.18 -5.99 -11.44
N ILE A 133 16.15 -5.19 -12.51
CA ILE A 133 14.90 -4.63 -13.08
C ILE A 133 14.25 -5.66 -14.01
N GLU A 134 15.04 -6.39 -14.80
CA GLU A 134 14.52 -7.56 -15.53
C GLU A 134 14.11 -8.67 -14.58
N SER A 135 14.80 -8.88 -13.45
CA SER A 135 14.36 -9.86 -12.45
C SER A 135 13.04 -9.43 -11.82
N LEU A 136 12.85 -8.16 -11.47
CA LEU A 136 11.57 -7.63 -10.96
C LEU A 136 10.40 -7.75 -11.95
N PHE A 137 10.64 -7.49 -13.25
CA PHE A 137 9.60 -7.69 -14.27
C PHE A 137 9.48 -9.16 -14.71
N ALA A 138 10.51 -9.99 -14.60
CA ALA A 138 10.45 -11.44 -14.82
C ALA A 138 9.76 -12.16 -13.67
N GLU A 139 9.89 -11.68 -12.44
CA GLU A 139 9.22 -12.16 -11.23
C GLU A 139 7.74 -11.74 -11.24
N ARG A 140 7.43 -10.52 -11.72
CA ARG A 140 6.05 -10.11 -12.03
C ARG A 140 5.44 -10.86 -13.23
N ARG A 141 6.24 -11.16 -14.27
CA ARG A 141 5.82 -12.05 -15.37
C ARG A 141 5.64 -13.49 -14.92
N ALA A 142 6.46 -13.99 -14.00
CA ALA A 142 6.33 -15.31 -13.42
C ALA A 142 5.03 -15.41 -12.61
N LYS A 143 4.64 -14.37 -11.86
CA LYS A 143 3.31 -14.29 -11.22
C LYS A 143 2.13 -14.16 -12.20
N MET A 144 2.34 -13.58 -13.38
CA MET A 144 1.32 -13.52 -14.45
C MET A 144 1.29 -14.76 -15.37
N GLN A 145 2.36 -15.56 -15.44
CA GLN A 145 2.48 -16.76 -16.29
C GLN A 145 2.34 -18.08 -15.53
N SER A 146 2.59 -18.10 -14.20
CA SER A 146 2.30 -19.26 -13.34
C SER A 146 0.81 -19.58 -13.25
N THR A 147 -0.05 -18.63 -13.63
CA THR A 147 -1.48 -18.80 -13.81
C THR A 147 -1.89 -19.40 -15.17
N ALA A 148 -0.94 -19.65 -16.10
CA ALA A 148 -1.23 -20.09 -17.48
C ALA A 148 -0.45 -21.32 -17.99
N ARG A 149 0.50 -21.91 -17.25
CA ARG A 149 1.22 -23.14 -17.68
C ARG A 149 1.64 -24.05 -16.53
N SER A 150 0.76 -24.98 -16.17
CA SER A 150 1.12 -26.31 -15.65
C SER A 150 0.45 -27.40 -16.48
N VAL A 151 0.77 -27.47 -17.78
CA VAL A 151 0.59 -28.71 -18.56
C VAL A 151 1.73 -28.82 -19.57
N GLN A 152 2.60 -29.82 -19.40
CA GLN A 152 3.36 -30.40 -20.49
C GLN A 152 2.95 -31.87 -20.68
N VAL A 153 2.67 -32.18 -21.94
CA VAL A 153 2.29 -33.47 -22.51
C VAL A 153 3.55 -34.17 -23.01
N THR A 154 3.65 -35.48 -22.75
CA THR A 154 4.55 -36.42 -23.44
C THR A 154 3.85 -37.02 -24.67
N GLU A 155 4.60 -37.20 -25.76
CA GLU A 155 4.14 -37.65 -27.10
C GLU A 155 4.82 -39.01 -27.47
N PRO A 156 4.49 -39.71 -28.57
CA PRO A 156 3.39 -40.68 -28.70
C PRO A 156 3.83 -42.12 -29.10
N ALA A 157 2.89 -43.08 -29.06
CA ALA A 157 2.97 -44.37 -29.78
C ALA A 157 1.63 -44.68 -30.50
N VAL A 158 1.74 -45.30 -31.68
CA VAL A 158 0.79 -45.39 -32.83
C VAL A 158 0.51 -46.90 -33.14
N PRO A 159 -0.42 -47.39 -34.02
CA PRO A 159 -1.80 -47.03 -34.45
C PRO A 159 -2.83 -48.21 -34.39
N ALA A 160 -4.13 -47.94 -34.65
CA ALA A 160 -5.04 -48.78 -35.46
C ALA A 160 -6.34 -47.99 -35.78
N GLN A 161 -6.49 -47.46 -37.01
CA GLN A 161 -7.19 -48.01 -38.19
C GLN A 161 -8.70 -47.71 -38.29
N ASN A 162 -9.01 -46.95 -39.36
CA ASN A 162 -10.16 -47.02 -40.28
C ASN A 162 -11.59 -46.78 -39.75
N ASP A 163 -12.24 -45.67 -40.15
CA ASP A 163 -12.98 -45.59 -41.41
C ASP A 163 -13.51 -44.16 -41.70
N ALA A 164 -13.56 -43.81 -42.97
CA ALA A 164 -14.16 -42.61 -43.55
C ALA A 164 -15.44 -42.99 -44.33
N PRO A 165 -16.16 -42.09 -45.02
CA PRO A 165 -16.51 -40.69 -44.75
C PRO A 165 -18.05 -40.48 -44.83
N THR A 166 -18.58 -39.33 -44.42
CA THR A 166 -19.71 -38.69 -45.15
C THR A 166 -19.86 -37.24 -44.72
N GLY A 167 -19.93 -36.36 -45.72
CA GLY A 167 -19.77 -34.93 -45.55
C GLY A 167 -20.98 -34.19 -44.99
N THR A 168 -20.70 -33.02 -44.43
CA THR A 168 -21.42 -31.78 -44.72
C THR A 168 -20.59 -30.62 -44.18
N THR A 169 -20.27 -29.68 -45.06
CA THR A 169 -19.64 -28.41 -44.73
C THR A 169 -20.58 -27.57 -43.86
N THR A 170 -20.19 -27.29 -42.62
CA THR A 170 -20.76 -26.18 -41.85
C THR A 170 -19.65 -25.34 -41.24
N ASN A 171 -19.53 -24.12 -41.78
CA ASN A 171 -18.85 -22.97 -41.19
C ASN A 171 -19.12 -22.89 -39.68
N ILE A 172 -18.08 -22.96 -38.86
CA ILE A 172 -18.11 -22.43 -37.48
C ILE A 172 -16.98 -21.40 -37.35
N GLY A 173 -17.09 -20.34 -38.17
CA GLY A 173 -16.54 -19.05 -37.79
C GLY A 173 -17.39 -18.53 -36.63
N ILE A 174 -16.79 -18.38 -35.46
CA ILE A 174 -17.44 -17.81 -34.28
C ILE A 174 -17.75 -16.33 -34.60
N SER A 175 -18.94 -16.07 -35.10
CA SER A 175 -19.47 -14.72 -35.24
C SER A 175 -19.77 -14.14 -33.86
N LEU A 176 -18.96 -13.15 -33.47
CA LEU A 176 -19.16 -12.28 -32.29
C LEU A 176 -20.46 -11.46 -32.34
N GLN A 177 -21.31 -11.61 -33.37
CA GLN A 177 -22.55 -10.84 -33.52
C GLN A 177 -23.70 -11.29 -32.62
N ARG A 178 -23.57 -12.41 -31.90
CA ARG A 178 -24.71 -13.10 -31.28
C ARG A 178 -24.53 -13.40 -29.79
N ALA A 179 -23.65 -12.62 -29.12
CA ALA A 179 -23.10 -12.89 -27.78
C ALA A 179 -22.90 -11.67 -26.84
N LEU A 180 -23.18 -10.45 -27.31
CA LEU A 180 -22.97 -9.22 -26.55
C LEU A 180 -24.26 -8.38 -26.65
N PRO A 181 -24.95 -8.03 -25.55
CA PRO A 181 -25.97 -7.00 -25.57
C PRO A 181 -25.30 -5.72 -26.07
N ARG A 182 -25.98 -5.08 -27.01
CA ARG A 182 -25.47 -3.88 -27.69
C ARG A 182 -25.33 -2.67 -26.77
N ASP A 183 -25.59 -2.80 -25.48
CA ASP A 183 -25.47 -1.71 -24.52
C ASP A 183 -24.01 -1.57 -24.06
N ILE A 184 -23.30 -0.65 -24.71
CA ILE A 184 -21.94 -0.25 -24.39
C ILE A 184 -21.77 0.18 -22.91
N ASN A 185 -22.83 0.68 -22.27
CA ASN A 185 -22.79 1.17 -20.88
C ASN A 185 -22.66 0.02 -19.86
N SER A 186 -22.93 -1.23 -20.24
CA SER A 186 -22.67 -2.38 -19.38
C SER A 186 -21.21 -2.82 -19.38
N TYR A 187 -20.38 -2.28 -20.28
CA TYR A 187 -18.97 -2.65 -20.46
C TYR A 187 -18.02 -1.55 -20.04
N PHE A 188 -18.33 -0.29 -20.35
CA PHE A 188 -17.48 0.83 -19.99
C PHE A 188 -18.19 1.73 -18.98
N PRO A 189 -17.52 2.11 -17.88
CA PRO A 189 -18.15 2.88 -16.81
C PRO A 189 -18.49 4.31 -17.22
N VAL A 190 -17.81 4.84 -18.26
CA VAL A 190 -18.06 6.15 -18.84
C VAL A 190 -18.09 6.02 -20.35
N VAL A 191 -19.21 6.40 -20.96
CA VAL A 191 -19.41 6.37 -22.41
C VAL A 191 -19.78 7.77 -22.87
N ALA A 192 -18.94 8.37 -23.71
CA ALA A 192 -19.22 9.65 -24.32
C ALA A 192 -20.29 9.54 -25.43
N PRO A 193 -21.07 10.60 -25.69
CA PRO A 193 -21.99 10.64 -26.82
C PRO A 193 -21.28 10.40 -28.16
N ARG A 194 -21.83 9.52 -28.99
CA ARG A 194 -21.31 9.22 -30.33
C ARG A 194 -21.47 10.41 -31.27
N GLY A 195 -20.56 10.53 -32.23
CA GLY A 195 -20.61 11.49 -33.33
C GLY A 195 -20.11 12.89 -33.00
N GLN A 196 -19.55 13.11 -31.81
CA GLN A 196 -19.17 14.46 -31.33
C GLN A 196 -17.67 14.72 -31.27
N MET A 197 -16.82 13.70 -31.46
CA MET A 197 -15.38 13.86 -31.27
C MET A 197 -14.73 14.84 -32.27
N ALA A 198 -15.20 14.89 -33.52
CA ALA A 198 -14.67 15.85 -34.50
C ALA A 198 -14.91 17.31 -34.08
N GLN A 199 -16.09 17.61 -33.53
CA GLN A 199 -16.40 18.94 -33.00
C GLN A 199 -15.55 19.25 -31.76
N LYS A 200 -15.42 18.27 -30.84
CA LYS A 200 -14.56 18.40 -29.65
C LYS A 200 -13.10 18.66 -30.04
N LEU A 201 -12.59 17.95 -31.05
CA LEU A 201 -11.24 18.14 -31.58
C LEU A 201 -11.06 19.52 -32.23
N ALA A 202 -12.04 19.99 -33.01
CA ALA A 202 -12.01 21.33 -33.58
C ALA A 202 -12.00 22.42 -32.50
N ALA A 203 -12.76 22.24 -31.41
CA ALA A 203 -12.78 23.17 -30.28
C ALA A 203 -11.48 23.16 -29.45
N ALA A 204 -10.71 22.07 -29.49
CA ALA A 204 -9.40 21.97 -28.81
C ALA A 204 -8.25 22.63 -29.59
N ALA A 205 -8.52 23.16 -30.78
CA ALA A 205 -7.55 23.94 -31.53
C ALA A 205 -7.13 25.20 -30.74
N PRO A 206 -5.88 25.66 -30.86
CA PRO A 206 -4.84 25.13 -31.75
C PRO A 206 -4.04 23.96 -31.15
N TYR A 207 -4.25 23.58 -29.89
CA TYR A 207 -3.36 22.66 -29.17
C TYR A 207 -3.65 21.18 -29.43
N ASN A 208 -4.93 20.81 -29.56
CA ASN A 208 -5.37 19.42 -29.69
C ASN A 208 -4.77 18.47 -28.63
N MET A 209 -4.60 18.99 -27.41
CA MET A 209 -4.09 18.25 -26.26
C MET A 209 -5.25 17.92 -25.32
N PHE A 210 -5.35 16.65 -24.97
CA PHE A 210 -6.42 16.09 -24.15
C PHE A 210 -5.84 15.34 -22.96
N LEU A 211 -6.65 15.24 -21.92
CA LEU A 211 -6.43 14.30 -20.82
C LEU A 211 -7.45 13.16 -20.90
N THR A 212 -7.12 12.01 -20.32
CA THR A 212 -8.12 10.94 -20.15
C THR A 212 -9.23 11.37 -19.21
N THR A 213 -10.45 10.95 -19.52
CA THR A 213 -11.59 11.02 -18.59
C THR A 213 -11.32 10.15 -17.37
N ILE A 214 -11.64 10.63 -16.17
CA ILE A 214 -11.41 9.91 -14.91
C ILE A 214 -12.74 9.37 -14.39
N THR A 215 -12.84 8.06 -14.24
CA THR A 215 -14.11 7.40 -13.85
C THR A 215 -14.61 7.89 -12.50
N ALA A 216 -13.74 7.94 -11.49
CA ALA A 216 -14.11 8.41 -10.16
C ALA A 216 -14.32 9.94 -10.04
N SER A 217 -13.96 10.72 -11.06
CA SER A 217 -14.06 12.19 -11.06
C SER A 217 -15.06 12.65 -12.13
N LYS A 218 -16.35 12.66 -11.74
CA LYS A 218 -17.48 13.05 -12.60
C LYS A 218 -17.30 14.39 -13.35
N PRO A 219 -16.68 15.44 -12.79
CA PRO A 219 -16.45 16.69 -13.53
C PRO A 219 -15.66 16.50 -14.84
N THR A 220 -14.81 15.47 -14.91
CA THR A 220 -14.02 15.20 -16.12
C THR A 220 -14.87 14.61 -17.26
N HIS A 221 -16.06 14.06 -16.98
CA HIS A 221 -16.89 13.37 -17.98
C HIS A 221 -17.47 14.35 -19.02
N THR A 222 -17.69 15.59 -18.61
CA THR A 222 -18.20 16.67 -19.47
C THR A 222 -17.15 17.74 -19.76
N GLU A 223 -15.93 17.58 -19.26
CA GLU A 223 -14.84 18.52 -19.49
C GLU A 223 -14.45 18.49 -20.99
N PRO A 224 -14.40 19.66 -21.68
CA PRO A 224 -14.15 19.70 -23.13
C PRO A 224 -12.83 19.06 -23.57
N LEU A 225 -11.80 19.13 -22.73
CA LEU A 225 -10.46 18.59 -22.99
C LEU A 225 -10.21 17.24 -22.32
N SER A 226 -11.29 16.51 -22.01
CA SER A 226 -11.27 15.11 -21.60
C SER A 226 -11.73 14.18 -22.71
N VAL A 227 -11.05 13.04 -22.85
CA VAL A 227 -11.33 12.03 -23.87
C VAL A 227 -11.33 10.62 -23.29
N THR A 228 -12.20 9.77 -23.80
CA THR A 228 -12.25 8.32 -23.57
C THR A 228 -11.59 7.59 -24.75
N PHE A 229 -11.21 6.31 -24.59
CA PHE A 229 -10.66 5.55 -25.72
C PHE A 229 -11.68 5.41 -26.86
N GLN A 230 -12.98 5.27 -26.53
CA GLN A 230 -14.04 5.16 -27.53
C GLN A 230 -14.11 6.36 -28.47
N GLU A 231 -13.88 7.57 -27.96
CA GLU A 231 -13.90 8.78 -28.79
C GLU A 231 -12.80 8.78 -29.85
N LEU A 232 -11.68 8.08 -29.65
CA LEU A 232 -10.65 7.92 -30.68
C LEU A 232 -11.11 7.07 -31.87
N LEU A 233 -12.15 6.24 -31.67
CA LEU A 233 -12.79 5.42 -32.68
C LEU A 233 -14.14 6.00 -33.13
N ASP A 234 -14.45 7.25 -32.79
CA ASP A 234 -15.73 7.84 -33.11
C ASP A 234 -15.89 8.07 -34.62
N THR A 235 -17.06 7.72 -35.18
CA THR A 235 -17.34 7.82 -36.61
C THR A 235 -17.28 9.26 -37.13
N SER A 236 -17.43 10.29 -36.28
CA SER A 236 -17.25 11.68 -36.71
C SER A 236 -15.82 12.00 -37.15
N LEU A 237 -14.83 11.21 -36.74
CA LEU A 237 -13.43 11.40 -37.13
C LEU A 237 -13.12 10.88 -38.54
N GLY A 238 -13.99 10.03 -39.08
CA GLY A 238 -13.87 9.31 -40.35
C GLY A 238 -14.29 7.84 -40.20
N GLU A 239 -14.59 7.17 -41.31
CA GLU A 239 -14.84 5.73 -41.33
C GLU A 239 -13.49 4.98 -41.30
N LEU A 240 -13.24 4.25 -40.20
CA LEU A 240 -11.95 3.61 -39.97
C LEU A 240 -11.73 2.42 -40.92
N GLU A 241 -10.68 2.48 -41.72
CA GLU A 241 -10.27 1.45 -42.69
C GLU A 241 -9.22 0.50 -42.09
N CYS A 242 -8.27 1.02 -41.32
CA CYS A 242 -7.24 0.23 -40.63
C CYS A 242 -6.61 1.04 -39.48
N SER A 243 -5.95 0.37 -38.55
CA SER A 243 -5.23 1.07 -37.47
C SER A 243 -3.96 0.35 -36.98
N VAL A 244 -3.04 1.14 -36.40
CA VAL A 244 -1.89 0.66 -35.62
C VAL A 244 -2.04 1.10 -34.18
N GLN A 245 -1.72 0.21 -33.25
CA GLN A 245 -1.59 0.49 -31.83
C GLN A 245 -0.17 0.09 -31.38
N MET A 246 0.68 1.09 -31.11
CA MET A 246 2.00 0.88 -30.51
C MET A 246 1.87 1.11 -29.02
N ASN A 247 2.25 0.13 -28.20
CA ASN A 247 2.16 0.26 -26.75
C ASN A 247 3.18 -0.61 -25.99
N PHE A 248 3.32 -0.38 -24.68
CA PHE A 248 4.09 -1.25 -23.78
C PHE A 248 3.24 -2.44 -23.33
N MET A 249 2.11 -2.18 -22.65
CA MET A 249 1.17 -3.20 -22.17
C MET A 249 -0.17 -3.11 -22.91
N VAL A 250 -0.74 -4.26 -23.27
CA VAL A 250 -2.01 -4.37 -23.99
C VAL A 250 -2.85 -5.51 -23.42
N ASP A 251 -4.01 -5.18 -22.88
CA ASP A 251 -5.10 -6.13 -22.70
C ASP A 251 -5.87 -6.23 -24.03
N ILE A 252 -5.66 -7.35 -24.73
CA ILE A 252 -6.26 -7.58 -26.04
C ILE A 252 -7.78 -7.73 -25.98
N GLY A 253 -8.33 -8.24 -24.87
CA GLY A 253 -9.78 -8.38 -24.69
C GLY A 253 -10.43 -7.01 -24.55
N TRP A 254 -9.87 -6.16 -23.70
CA TRP A 254 -10.30 -4.78 -23.50
C TRP A 254 -10.21 -3.95 -24.79
N LEU A 255 -9.08 -4.03 -25.51
CA LEU A 255 -8.88 -3.31 -26.77
C LEU A 255 -9.89 -3.75 -27.83
N LEU A 256 -10.07 -5.05 -28.05
CA LEU A 256 -11.00 -5.55 -29.06
C LEU A 256 -12.46 -5.25 -28.71
N ALA A 257 -12.81 -5.17 -27.43
CA ALA A 257 -14.13 -4.70 -27.01
C ALA A 257 -14.36 -3.24 -27.48
N HIS A 258 -13.37 -2.37 -27.36
CA HIS A 258 -13.49 -1.01 -27.85
C HIS A 258 -13.78 -0.95 -29.35
N TYR A 259 -13.03 -1.69 -30.17
CA TYR A 259 -13.25 -1.79 -31.61
C TYR A 259 -14.62 -2.39 -31.94
N TYR A 260 -15.05 -3.42 -31.23
CA TYR A 260 -16.38 -4.01 -31.41
C TYR A 260 -17.50 -3.02 -31.16
N PHE A 261 -17.48 -2.31 -30.04
CA PHE A 261 -18.53 -1.34 -29.73
C PHE A 261 -18.52 -0.12 -30.66
N ALA A 262 -17.37 0.22 -31.23
CA ALA A 262 -17.26 1.24 -32.28
C ALA A 262 -17.77 0.77 -33.66
N GLY A 263 -18.01 -0.53 -33.86
CA GLY A 263 -18.42 -1.11 -35.15
C GLY A 263 -17.25 -1.43 -36.09
N TYR A 264 -16.05 -1.61 -35.53
CA TYR A 264 -14.80 -1.86 -36.26
C TYR A 264 -14.16 -3.21 -35.90
N GLU A 265 -14.94 -4.21 -35.50
CA GLU A 265 -14.44 -5.52 -35.07
C GLU A 265 -13.67 -6.31 -36.14
N ASN A 266 -13.96 -6.02 -37.42
CA ASN A 266 -13.35 -6.68 -38.58
C ASN A 266 -12.29 -5.81 -39.28
N VAL A 267 -12.07 -4.59 -38.78
CA VAL A 267 -11.07 -3.67 -39.34
C VAL A 267 -9.66 -4.22 -39.08
N PRO A 268 -8.74 -4.16 -40.05
CA PRO A 268 -7.33 -4.50 -39.86
C PRO A 268 -6.69 -3.71 -38.71
N LEU A 269 -6.14 -4.43 -37.73
CA LEU A 269 -5.49 -3.88 -36.55
C LEU A 269 -4.07 -4.46 -36.39
N LEU A 270 -3.05 -3.61 -36.50
CA LEU A 270 -1.67 -3.95 -36.18
C LEU A 270 -1.35 -3.50 -34.74
N ILE A 271 -0.82 -4.39 -33.91
CA ILE A 271 -0.43 -4.11 -32.53
C ILE A 271 1.08 -4.33 -32.40
N LEU A 272 1.82 -3.29 -32.03
CA LEU A 272 3.24 -3.41 -31.65
C LEU A 272 3.34 -3.30 -30.13
N TYR A 273 3.77 -4.37 -29.47
CA TYR A 273 3.76 -4.46 -28.01
C TYR A 273 5.14 -4.73 -27.40
N GLY A 274 5.35 -4.23 -26.19
CA GLY A 274 6.60 -4.44 -25.42
C GLY A 274 6.54 -5.64 -24.50
N ASP A 275 5.44 -5.80 -23.76
CA ASP A 275 5.23 -6.92 -22.84
C ASP A 275 4.20 -7.91 -23.37
N GLU A 276 4.44 -9.21 -23.16
CA GLU A 276 3.73 -10.28 -23.85
C GLU A 276 2.83 -11.08 -22.90
N THR A 277 1.55 -11.21 -23.27
CA THR A 277 0.58 -12.13 -22.65
C THR A 277 0.26 -13.31 -23.58
N PRO A 278 -0.20 -14.46 -23.04
CA PRO A 278 -0.60 -15.61 -23.85
C PRO A 278 -1.67 -15.26 -24.91
N GLU A 279 -2.66 -14.44 -24.55
CA GLU A 279 -3.75 -14.03 -25.43
C GLU A 279 -3.23 -13.18 -26.59
N LEU A 280 -2.32 -12.25 -26.29
CA LEU A 280 -1.74 -11.35 -27.29
C LEU A 280 -0.83 -12.12 -28.26
N ARG A 281 -0.09 -13.12 -27.77
CA ARG A 281 0.72 -14.01 -28.63
C ARG A 281 -0.13 -14.84 -29.60
N MET A 282 -1.32 -15.26 -29.16
CA MET A 282 -2.21 -16.12 -29.96
C MET A 282 -3.24 -15.35 -30.80
N VAL A 283 -3.42 -14.04 -30.58
CA VAL A 283 -4.54 -13.30 -31.19
C VAL A 283 -4.48 -13.34 -32.72
N SER A 284 -3.29 -13.23 -33.32
CA SER A 284 -3.12 -13.24 -34.78
C SER A 284 -3.58 -14.55 -35.44
N GLN A 285 -3.55 -15.65 -34.68
CA GLN A 285 -4.04 -16.96 -35.15
C GLN A 285 -5.57 -17.06 -35.01
N LYS A 286 -6.13 -16.43 -33.96
CA LYS A 286 -7.57 -16.49 -33.64
C LYS A 286 -8.40 -15.45 -34.39
N LYS A 287 -7.80 -14.33 -34.77
CA LYS A 287 -8.44 -13.17 -35.41
C LYS A 287 -7.61 -12.74 -36.63
N PRO A 288 -8.00 -13.15 -37.85
CA PRO A 288 -7.20 -12.91 -39.05
C PRO A 288 -6.98 -11.43 -39.38
N ASN A 289 -7.89 -10.55 -38.94
CA ASN A 289 -7.77 -9.10 -39.11
C ASN A 289 -6.85 -8.43 -38.08
N VAL A 290 -6.37 -9.16 -37.06
CA VAL A 290 -5.48 -8.63 -36.03
C VAL A 290 -4.09 -9.20 -36.22
N THR A 291 -3.08 -8.34 -36.31
CA THR A 291 -1.68 -8.73 -36.35
C THR A 291 -0.99 -8.16 -35.12
N ALA A 292 -0.59 -9.00 -34.17
CA ALA A 292 0.19 -8.60 -33.00
C ALA A 292 1.67 -8.98 -33.17
N VAL A 293 2.57 -8.03 -32.92
CA VAL A 293 4.02 -8.19 -33.06
C VAL A 293 4.73 -7.68 -31.80
N LYS A 294 5.46 -8.59 -31.13
CA LYS A 294 6.36 -8.23 -30.04
C LYS A 294 7.56 -7.48 -30.58
N VAL A 295 7.85 -6.31 -30.03
CA VAL A 295 9.01 -5.51 -30.44
C VAL A 295 10.26 -6.02 -29.71
N GLU A 296 11.20 -6.57 -30.46
CA GLU A 296 12.47 -7.04 -29.90
C GLU A 296 13.44 -5.88 -29.66
N ILE A 297 14.00 -5.80 -28.44
CA ILE A 297 14.96 -4.77 -28.06
C ILE A 297 16.29 -5.44 -27.72
N LYS A 298 17.29 -5.14 -28.54
CA LYS A 298 18.62 -5.77 -28.42
C LYS A 298 19.51 -5.12 -27.37
N THR A 299 19.19 -3.91 -26.93
CA THR A 299 19.95 -3.22 -25.89
C THR A 299 19.51 -3.68 -24.51
N PRO A 300 20.46 -3.97 -23.58
CA PRO A 300 20.13 -4.35 -22.22
C PRO A 300 19.25 -3.31 -21.51
N PHE A 301 18.34 -3.77 -20.65
CA PHE A 301 17.44 -2.93 -19.84
C PHE A 301 16.47 -2.03 -20.64
N GLY A 302 16.34 -2.24 -21.96
CA GLY A 302 15.50 -1.46 -22.85
C GLY A 302 14.04 -1.93 -22.89
N VAL A 303 13.10 -1.01 -23.10
CA VAL A 303 11.66 -1.31 -23.22
C VAL A 303 11.02 -0.61 -24.42
N HIS A 304 9.94 -1.20 -24.96
CA HIS A 304 9.12 -0.55 -25.98
C HIS A 304 8.04 0.25 -25.27
N HIS A 305 8.29 1.54 -25.07
CA HIS A 305 7.49 2.36 -24.17
C HIS A 305 6.61 3.40 -24.89
N THR A 306 6.81 3.54 -26.21
CA THR A 306 5.98 4.30 -27.14
C THR A 306 4.51 3.92 -27.05
N LYS A 307 3.67 4.96 -27.08
CA LYS A 307 2.21 4.88 -27.02
C LYS A 307 1.65 5.74 -28.14
N MET A 308 1.41 5.12 -29.29
CA MET A 308 1.04 5.82 -30.51
C MET A 308 -0.02 5.04 -31.28
N GLY A 309 -1.08 5.73 -31.67
CA GLY A 309 -2.13 5.23 -32.55
C GLY A 309 -2.03 5.84 -33.94
N LEU A 310 -2.09 5.01 -34.99
CA LEU A 310 -2.25 5.45 -36.37
C LEU A 310 -3.62 4.99 -36.86
N TYR A 311 -4.44 5.90 -37.38
CA TYR A 311 -5.81 5.61 -37.80
C TYR A 311 -5.97 6.01 -39.27
N GLY A 312 -6.15 5.03 -40.16
CA GLY A 312 -6.40 5.25 -41.59
C GLY A 312 -7.89 5.17 -41.88
N TYR A 313 -8.41 6.12 -42.67
CA TYR A 313 -9.83 6.20 -43.02
C TYR A 313 -10.09 5.88 -44.50
N SER A 314 -11.30 5.46 -44.84
CA SER A 314 -11.68 5.01 -46.19
C SER A 314 -11.53 6.09 -47.27
N ASP A 315 -11.58 7.37 -46.89
CA ASP A 315 -11.36 8.53 -47.77
C ASP A 315 -9.87 8.83 -48.07
N GLY A 316 -8.96 7.93 -47.67
CA GLY A 316 -7.52 8.07 -47.83
C GLY A 316 -6.85 8.98 -46.78
N SER A 317 -7.63 9.69 -45.96
CA SER A 317 -7.09 10.49 -44.85
C SER A 317 -6.58 9.61 -43.70
N MET A 318 -5.87 10.22 -42.77
CA MET A 318 -5.48 9.55 -41.52
C MET A 318 -5.39 10.52 -40.33
N ARG A 319 -5.20 9.95 -39.14
CA ARG A 319 -4.81 10.66 -37.92
C ARG A 319 -3.69 9.95 -37.20
N VAL A 320 -2.90 10.74 -36.48
CA VAL A 320 -1.87 10.27 -35.55
C VAL A 320 -2.27 10.69 -34.14
N VAL A 321 -2.23 9.74 -33.21
CA VAL A 321 -2.43 10.00 -31.78
C VAL A 321 -1.15 9.62 -31.05
N VAL A 322 -0.58 10.55 -30.30
CA VAL A 322 0.54 10.29 -29.38
C VAL A 322 0.01 10.39 -27.96
N SER A 323 0.17 9.32 -27.18
CA SER A 323 -0.47 9.13 -25.88
C SER A 323 0.55 8.79 -24.79
N THR A 324 0.12 8.78 -23.53
CA THR A 324 0.86 8.23 -22.39
C THR A 324 0.20 7.01 -21.76
N ALA A 325 -1.00 6.62 -22.22
CA ALA A 325 -1.77 5.50 -21.70
C ALA A 325 -1.39 4.15 -22.31
N ASN A 326 -1.23 3.12 -21.47
CA ASN A 326 -1.25 1.74 -21.92
C ASN A 326 -2.65 1.32 -22.39
N LEU A 327 -2.77 0.20 -23.12
CA LEU A 327 -4.06 -0.28 -23.65
C LEU A 327 -4.65 -1.35 -22.74
N TYR A 328 -4.96 -0.97 -21.50
CA TYR A 328 -5.72 -1.79 -20.55
C TYR A 328 -6.52 -0.86 -19.63
N GLU A 329 -7.49 -1.42 -18.91
CA GLU A 329 -8.53 -0.66 -18.21
C GLU A 329 -7.98 0.38 -17.22
N ASP A 330 -7.04 0.02 -16.33
CA ASP A 330 -6.62 0.93 -15.24
C ASP A 330 -6.04 2.25 -15.77
N ASP A 331 -5.29 2.20 -16.86
CA ASP A 331 -4.65 3.38 -17.47
C ASP A 331 -5.67 4.36 -18.06
N TRP A 332 -6.90 3.91 -18.32
CA TRP A 332 -8.03 4.69 -18.83
C TRP A 332 -9.12 4.93 -17.78
N HIS A 333 -8.93 4.44 -16.54
CA HIS A 333 -9.92 4.55 -15.47
C HIS A 333 -9.63 5.71 -14.51
N ASN A 334 -8.63 5.58 -13.62
CA ASN A 334 -8.33 6.56 -12.56
C ASN A 334 -6.88 7.10 -12.63
N ARG A 335 -6.29 7.11 -13.83
CA ARG A 335 -4.94 7.62 -14.10
C ARG A 335 -5.00 8.89 -14.94
N THR A 336 -4.19 9.88 -14.59
CA THR A 336 -4.01 11.07 -15.43
C THR A 336 -3.06 10.76 -16.57
N GLN A 337 -3.60 10.68 -17.78
CA GLN A 337 -2.85 10.48 -19.03
C GLN A 337 -3.00 11.70 -19.93
N GLY A 338 -2.03 11.90 -20.83
CA GLY A 338 -2.10 12.94 -21.85
C GLY A 338 -2.13 12.35 -23.25
N LEU A 339 -2.86 13.01 -24.14
CA LEU A 339 -2.94 12.67 -25.55
C LEU A 339 -2.79 13.92 -26.41
N TRP A 340 -2.03 13.81 -27.49
CA TRP A 340 -2.10 14.72 -28.62
C TRP A 340 -2.78 14.00 -29.78
N ILE A 341 -3.78 14.64 -30.37
CA ILE A 341 -4.52 14.12 -31.51
C ILE A 341 -4.25 15.04 -32.70
N SER A 342 -3.73 14.51 -33.80
CA SER A 342 -3.47 15.30 -35.00
C SER A 342 -4.78 15.91 -35.55
N PRO A 343 -4.71 17.04 -36.29
CA PRO A 343 -5.79 17.41 -37.18
C PRO A 343 -6.07 16.28 -38.19
N ARG A 344 -7.14 16.42 -38.97
CA ARG A 344 -7.41 15.47 -40.06
C ARG A 344 -6.30 15.62 -41.10
N LEU A 345 -5.64 14.52 -41.48
CA LEU A 345 -4.53 14.53 -42.43
C LEU A 345 -5.05 13.98 -43.77
N PRO A 346 -5.40 14.83 -44.75
CA PRO A 346 -6.02 14.37 -45.99
C PRO A 346 -5.07 13.58 -46.88
N ALA A 347 -5.61 12.87 -47.87
CA ALA A 347 -4.80 12.24 -48.91
C ALA A 347 -4.10 13.31 -49.77
N VAL A 348 -2.87 13.03 -50.19
CA VAL A 348 -2.14 13.86 -51.14
C VAL A 348 -2.84 13.80 -52.51
N PRO A 349 -3.08 14.95 -53.18
CA PRO A 349 -3.66 14.95 -54.54
C PRO A 349 -2.81 14.15 -55.53
N GLU A 350 -3.45 13.46 -56.46
CA GLU A 350 -2.75 12.71 -57.51
C GLU A 350 -1.83 13.62 -58.34
N GLY A 351 -0.65 13.11 -58.70
CA GLY A 351 0.35 13.87 -59.46
C GLY A 351 1.17 14.88 -58.67
N SER A 352 0.95 15.00 -57.36
CA SER A 352 1.74 15.88 -56.49
C SER A 352 3.21 15.43 -56.36
N ASP A 353 4.13 16.37 -56.11
CA ASP A 353 5.54 16.07 -55.80
C ASP A 353 5.64 15.16 -54.57
N THR A 354 6.61 14.26 -54.56
CA THR A 354 7.04 13.44 -53.40
C THR A 354 7.20 14.21 -52.08
N LYS A 355 7.56 15.50 -52.12
CA LYS A 355 7.71 16.39 -50.96
C LYS A 355 6.41 17.04 -50.52
N TYR A 356 5.35 16.96 -51.32
CA TYR A 356 4.05 17.53 -50.99
C TYR A 356 3.54 16.95 -49.66
N GLY A 357 2.89 17.82 -48.90
CA GLY A 357 2.28 17.46 -47.63
C GLY A 357 3.27 17.23 -46.49
N GLU A 358 4.50 17.74 -46.56
CA GLU A 358 5.35 17.87 -45.39
C GLU A 358 4.94 19.10 -44.55
N SER A 359 4.97 18.93 -43.23
CA SER A 359 4.74 19.99 -42.26
C SER A 359 5.94 20.94 -42.15
N ARG A 360 5.72 22.15 -41.65
CA ARG A 360 6.82 23.06 -41.26
C ARG A 360 7.73 22.51 -40.15
N THR A 361 7.31 21.42 -39.51
CA THR A 361 8.01 20.76 -38.40
C THR A 361 8.70 19.47 -38.81
N ASP A 362 8.75 19.14 -40.11
CA ASP A 362 9.28 17.88 -40.65
C ASP A 362 8.67 16.63 -39.96
N PHE A 363 7.44 16.73 -39.47
CA PHE A 363 6.77 15.69 -38.71
C PHE A 363 6.60 14.41 -39.54
N ARG A 364 6.22 14.51 -40.83
CA ARG A 364 5.99 13.34 -41.68
C ARG A 364 7.28 12.57 -41.90
N SER A 365 8.35 13.27 -42.29
CA SER A 365 9.70 12.71 -42.44
C SER A 365 10.24 12.12 -41.14
N SER A 366 10.04 12.81 -40.01
CA SER A 366 10.46 12.33 -38.68
C SER A 366 9.71 11.05 -38.29
N LEU A 367 8.40 10.99 -38.52
CA LEU A 367 7.58 9.80 -38.27
C LEU A 367 8.00 8.63 -39.16
N LEU A 368 8.23 8.85 -40.46
CA LEU A 368 8.72 7.82 -41.36
C LEU A 368 10.08 7.26 -40.91
N THR A 369 10.99 8.14 -40.48
CA THR A 369 12.30 7.74 -39.98
C THR A 369 12.18 6.93 -38.68
N TYR A 370 11.25 7.31 -37.79
CA TYR A 370 10.97 6.59 -36.56
C TYR A 370 10.40 5.19 -36.82
N LEU A 371 9.41 5.08 -37.72
CA LEU A 371 8.81 3.79 -38.09
C LEU A 371 9.81 2.87 -38.81
N ASP A 372 10.67 3.43 -39.66
CA ASP A 372 11.71 2.67 -40.35
C ASP A 372 12.73 2.06 -39.37
N ALA A 373 12.93 2.67 -38.20
CA ALA A 373 13.88 2.19 -37.20
C ALA A 373 13.47 0.85 -36.57
N TYR A 374 12.19 0.49 -36.57
CA TYR A 374 11.71 -0.81 -36.09
C TYR A 374 12.17 -1.97 -36.97
N LYS A 375 12.45 -1.71 -38.26
CA LYS A 375 12.79 -2.73 -39.26
C LYS A 375 11.76 -3.87 -39.34
N LEU A 376 10.48 -3.54 -39.14
CA LEU A 376 9.36 -4.48 -39.23
C LEU A 376 8.64 -4.35 -40.59
N PRO A 377 8.49 -5.44 -41.37
CA PRO A 377 7.81 -5.39 -42.66
C PRO A 377 6.33 -4.99 -42.55
N GLN A 378 5.68 -5.29 -41.42
CA GLN A 378 4.28 -4.95 -41.14
C GLN A 378 4.04 -3.43 -41.12
N LEU A 379 5.07 -2.62 -40.94
CA LEU A 379 4.99 -1.15 -40.99
C LEU A 379 5.12 -0.58 -42.40
N GLN A 380 5.55 -1.36 -43.40
CA GLN A 380 5.72 -0.86 -44.77
C GLN A 380 4.42 -0.33 -45.41
N PRO A 381 3.26 -1.00 -45.27
CA PRO A 381 1.99 -0.45 -45.74
C PRO A 381 1.65 0.90 -45.10
N TRP A 382 1.94 1.04 -43.80
CA TRP A 382 1.72 2.28 -43.05
C TRP A 382 2.67 3.40 -43.50
N MET A 383 3.94 3.09 -43.72
CA MET A 383 4.89 4.05 -44.28
C MET A 383 4.49 4.48 -45.70
N ALA A 384 3.96 3.58 -46.52
CA ALA A 384 3.43 3.91 -47.83
C ALA A 384 2.20 4.84 -47.74
N ARG A 385 1.30 4.59 -46.80
CA ARG A 385 0.14 5.47 -46.54
C ARG A 385 0.57 6.85 -46.06
N ILE A 386 1.50 6.93 -45.11
CA ILE A 386 2.03 8.20 -44.59
C ILE A 386 2.68 9.03 -45.71
N ARG A 387 3.40 8.39 -46.65
CA ARG A 387 3.96 9.08 -47.84
C ARG A 387 2.89 9.67 -48.77
N LYS A 388 1.67 9.11 -48.77
CA LYS A 388 0.52 9.55 -49.56
C LYS A 388 -0.47 10.42 -48.76
N THR A 389 -0.08 10.86 -47.57
CA THR A 389 -0.90 11.69 -46.69
C THR A 389 -0.26 13.07 -46.54
N ASP A 390 -1.09 14.10 -46.53
CA ASP A 390 -0.74 15.49 -46.27
C ASP A 390 -0.70 15.80 -44.76
N PHE A 391 0.49 16.11 -44.27
CA PHE A 391 0.79 16.49 -42.89
C PHE A 391 1.01 18.00 -42.73
N SER A 392 0.79 18.82 -43.76
CA SER A 392 1.12 20.26 -43.76
C SER A 392 0.54 21.05 -42.58
N ASP A 393 -0.63 20.64 -42.09
CA ASP A 393 -1.32 21.23 -40.93
C ASP A 393 -0.76 20.84 -39.56
N VAL A 394 0.18 19.89 -39.49
CA VAL A 394 0.82 19.50 -38.24
C VAL A 394 1.81 20.59 -37.79
N LYS A 395 1.61 21.13 -36.58
CA LYS A 395 2.38 22.26 -36.03
C LYS A 395 3.24 21.90 -34.82
N VAL A 396 3.33 20.61 -34.49
CA VAL A 396 4.19 20.09 -33.41
C VAL A 396 5.37 19.33 -34.02
N PHE A 397 6.47 19.22 -33.29
CA PHE A 397 7.60 18.35 -33.69
C PHE A 397 7.49 16.98 -33.05
N LEU A 398 7.87 15.94 -33.78
CA LEU A 398 8.10 14.61 -33.19
C LEU A 398 9.45 14.58 -32.46
N VAL A 399 9.43 14.19 -31.18
CA VAL A 399 10.61 13.93 -30.36
C VAL A 399 10.55 12.48 -29.92
N ALA A 400 11.46 11.65 -30.45
CA ALA A 400 11.43 10.21 -30.25
C ALA A 400 12.80 9.66 -29.82
N SER A 401 12.78 8.44 -29.30
CA SER A 401 13.96 7.67 -28.91
C SER A 401 13.92 6.30 -29.57
N VAL A 402 15.09 5.86 -30.04
CA VAL A 402 15.29 4.54 -30.67
C VAL A 402 16.47 3.87 -29.97
N PRO A 403 16.37 2.59 -29.55
CA PRO A 403 17.48 1.86 -28.96
C PRO A 403 18.69 1.79 -29.90
N GLY A 404 19.88 2.09 -29.40
CA GLY A 404 21.13 2.03 -30.17
C GLY A 404 22.15 3.11 -29.78
N GLY A 405 23.28 3.08 -30.46
CA GLY A 405 24.30 4.14 -30.43
C GLY A 405 24.10 5.09 -31.61
N HIS A 406 24.01 6.39 -31.32
CA HIS A 406 23.66 7.41 -32.31
C HIS A 406 24.70 8.52 -32.35
N THR A 407 25.04 8.96 -33.55
CA THR A 407 25.82 10.17 -33.82
C THR A 407 24.96 11.22 -34.51
N ASN A 408 25.43 12.46 -34.59
CA ASN A 408 24.66 13.49 -35.28
C ASN A 408 24.64 13.24 -36.78
N THR A 409 23.52 13.54 -37.43
CA THR A 409 23.43 13.60 -38.89
C THR A 409 23.78 15.01 -39.37
N PRO A 410 23.98 15.23 -40.68
CA PRO A 410 24.09 16.59 -41.24
C PRO A 410 22.88 17.49 -40.92
N LYS A 411 21.71 16.88 -40.64
CA LYS A 411 20.48 17.58 -40.23
C LYS A 411 20.31 17.67 -38.70
N GLY A 412 21.38 17.40 -37.94
CA GLY A 412 21.38 17.38 -36.49
C GLY A 412 21.06 16.00 -35.88
N PRO A 413 20.92 15.93 -34.55
CA PRO A 413 20.53 14.72 -33.84
C PRO A 413 19.10 14.32 -34.19
N LEU A 414 18.86 13.01 -34.31
CA LEU A 414 17.54 12.44 -34.59
C LEU A 414 16.77 12.05 -33.33
N TRP A 415 17.46 11.64 -32.26
CA TRP A 415 16.84 10.96 -31.12
C TRP A 415 17.19 11.56 -29.76
N GLY A 416 16.37 11.24 -28.76
CA GLY A 416 16.65 11.50 -27.35
C GLY A 416 16.77 12.97 -26.98
N HIS A 417 17.49 13.26 -25.89
CA HIS A 417 17.60 14.63 -25.37
C HIS A 417 18.29 15.60 -26.35
N PRO A 418 19.28 15.19 -27.18
CA PRO A 418 19.88 16.10 -28.14
C PRO A 418 18.92 16.53 -29.24
N ARG A 419 17.97 15.67 -29.65
CA ARG A 419 16.91 16.03 -30.63
C ARG A 419 16.06 17.19 -30.09
N LEU A 420 15.61 17.10 -28.84
CA LEU A 420 14.86 18.19 -28.21
C LEU A 420 15.68 19.47 -28.18
N GLY A 421 16.94 19.40 -27.70
CA GLY A 421 17.79 20.59 -27.61
C GLY A 421 18.10 21.22 -28.97
N TYR A 422 18.23 20.43 -30.03
CA TYR A 422 18.40 20.93 -31.39
C TYR A 422 17.17 21.73 -31.86
N LEU A 423 15.96 21.18 -31.65
CA LEU A 423 14.71 21.84 -32.02
C LEU A 423 14.48 23.13 -31.22
N LEU A 424 14.75 23.10 -29.91
CA LEU A 424 14.62 24.29 -29.06
C LEU A 424 15.57 25.42 -29.51
N ALA A 425 16.82 25.09 -29.85
CA ALA A 425 17.79 26.07 -30.33
C ALA A 425 17.36 26.79 -31.62
N GLN A 426 16.53 26.14 -32.43
CA GLN A 426 16.07 26.68 -33.71
C GLN A 426 14.76 27.45 -33.60
N HIS A 427 13.88 27.03 -32.70
CA HIS A 427 12.47 27.43 -32.75
C HIS A 427 11.89 27.99 -31.44
N ALA A 428 12.53 27.76 -30.29
CA ALA A 428 12.06 28.33 -29.03
C ALA A 428 12.54 29.78 -28.90
N ALA A 429 11.62 30.69 -28.58
CA ALA A 429 11.97 32.08 -28.31
C ALA A 429 12.98 32.20 -27.16
N PRO A 430 13.80 33.27 -27.09
CA PRO A 430 14.75 33.48 -26.00
C PRO A 430 14.08 33.38 -24.62
N ILE A 431 14.60 32.50 -23.76
CA ILE A 431 14.04 32.21 -22.44
C ILE A 431 15.00 32.73 -21.38
N ASP A 432 14.50 33.46 -20.39
CA ASP A 432 15.33 33.87 -19.25
C ASP A 432 15.86 32.64 -18.51
N ASP A 433 17.15 32.64 -18.18
CA ASP A 433 17.79 31.55 -17.42
C ASP A 433 17.20 31.39 -16.00
N ALA A 434 16.53 32.41 -15.45
CA ALA A 434 15.77 32.30 -14.22
C ALA A 434 14.56 31.33 -14.32
N CYS A 435 14.06 31.05 -15.52
CA CYS A 435 12.91 30.15 -15.73
C CYS A 435 13.34 28.69 -15.56
N PRO A 436 12.86 27.94 -14.55
CA PRO A 436 13.32 26.59 -14.31
C PRO A 436 12.86 25.62 -15.39
N LEU A 437 13.62 24.55 -15.60
CA LEU A 437 13.14 23.35 -16.26
C LEU A 437 12.26 22.58 -15.28
N VAL A 438 10.99 22.37 -15.67
CA VAL A 438 10.05 21.51 -14.94
C VAL A 438 9.92 20.19 -15.70
N ALA A 439 10.36 19.12 -15.07
CA ALA A 439 10.11 17.74 -15.49
C ALA A 439 8.97 17.15 -14.67
N GLN A 440 8.14 16.32 -15.29
CA GLN A 440 7.13 15.52 -14.62
C GLN A 440 7.13 14.14 -15.29
N SER A 441 7.28 13.07 -14.51
CA SER A 441 7.17 11.71 -15.04
C SER A 441 6.70 10.70 -13.99
N SER A 442 6.24 9.54 -14.43
CA SER A 442 5.68 8.49 -13.55
C SER A 442 6.73 7.50 -13.04
N SER A 443 7.94 7.51 -13.59
CA SER A 443 9.07 6.70 -13.15
C SER A 443 10.37 7.51 -13.21
N ILE A 444 11.35 7.12 -12.39
CA ILE A 444 12.66 7.74 -12.31
C ILE A 444 13.74 6.64 -12.40
N GLY A 445 14.64 6.77 -13.36
CA GLY A 445 15.77 5.85 -13.54
C GLY A 445 16.99 6.22 -12.68
N SER A 446 18.10 5.48 -12.87
CA SER A 446 19.37 5.84 -12.22
C SER A 446 20.04 7.04 -12.90
N LEU A 447 20.04 8.18 -12.22
CA LEU A 447 20.50 9.47 -12.73
C LEU A 447 22.00 9.68 -12.49
N GLY A 448 22.56 9.06 -11.45
CA GLY A 448 23.97 9.17 -11.06
C GLY A 448 24.12 9.72 -9.64
N PRO A 449 25.36 9.72 -9.10
CA PRO A 449 25.62 10.08 -7.71
C PRO A 449 25.42 11.57 -7.39
N SER A 450 25.40 12.45 -8.40
CA SER A 450 25.15 13.89 -8.23
C SER A 450 24.27 14.45 -9.35
N PRO A 451 23.65 15.64 -9.17
CA PRO A 451 22.85 16.29 -10.21
C PRO A 451 23.63 16.49 -11.53
N GLU A 452 24.91 16.86 -11.44
CA GLU A 452 25.81 17.15 -12.57
C GLU A 452 26.15 15.90 -13.37
N SER A 453 25.99 14.72 -12.76
CA SER A 453 26.36 13.44 -13.39
C SER A 453 25.63 13.18 -14.70
N TRP A 454 24.39 13.69 -14.83
CA TRP A 454 23.58 13.53 -16.05
C TRP A 454 22.45 14.56 -16.17
N VAL A 455 21.74 14.88 -15.08
CA VAL A 455 20.56 15.78 -15.15
C VAL A 455 21.00 17.22 -15.43
N LEU A 456 21.86 17.81 -14.61
CA LEU A 456 22.39 19.14 -14.87
C LEU A 456 23.50 19.14 -15.94
N GLY A 457 24.14 18.00 -16.16
CA GLY A 457 25.21 17.84 -17.16
C GLY A 457 24.70 17.74 -18.61
N GLU A 458 23.82 16.78 -18.91
CA GLU A 458 23.41 16.45 -20.28
C GLU A 458 21.97 16.87 -20.59
N ILE A 459 21.02 16.53 -19.70
CA ILE A 459 19.60 16.90 -19.88
C ILE A 459 19.44 18.42 -19.89
N MET A 460 19.91 19.09 -18.85
CA MET A 460 19.81 20.55 -18.75
C MET A 460 20.53 21.25 -19.91
N ALA A 461 21.70 20.75 -20.33
CA ALA A 461 22.43 21.30 -21.48
C ALA A 461 21.63 21.26 -22.80
N SER A 462 20.72 20.29 -22.93
CA SER A 462 19.83 20.19 -24.09
C SER A 462 18.54 20.98 -23.89
N PHE A 463 17.92 20.86 -22.72
CA PHE A 463 16.58 21.41 -22.43
C PHE A 463 16.59 22.91 -22.14
N ARG A 464 17.77 23.50 -21.85
CA ARG A 464 17.92 24.95 -21.65
C ARG A 464 18.06 25.74 -22.95
N LYS A 465 18.27 25.08 -24.09
CA LYS A 465 18.53 25.75 -25.38
C LYS A 465 17.30 26.56 -25.81
N ASP A 466 17.57 27.63 -26.54
CA ASP A 466 16.60 28.51 -27.18
C ASP A 466 17.28 29.22 -28.37
N SER A 467 16.56 30.08 -29.08
CA SER A 467 17.06 30.78 -30.26
C SER A 467 17.98 31.98 -29.95
N ALA A 468 18.37 32.19 -28.69
CA ALA A 468 19.26 33.30 -28.34
C ALA A 468 20.71 33.03 -28.82
N PRO A 469 21.51 34.07 -29.09
CA PRO A 469 22.91 33.92 -29.46
C PRO A 469 23.73 33.14 -28.42
N ILE A 470 24.75 32.42 -28.89
CA ILE A 470 25.67 31.69 -28.03
C ILE A 470 26.44 32.69 -27.17
N GLY A 471 26.27 32.61 -25.85
CA GLY A 471 26.91 33.48 -24.87
C GLY A 471 27.01 32.81 -23.50
N ILE A 472 27.72 33.46 -22.57
CA ILE A 472 27.84 32.97 -21.19
C ILE A 472 26.48 33.15 -20.51
N ARG A 473 25.82 32.02 -20.23
CA ARG A 473 24.45 31.96 -19.70
C ARG A 473 24.38 31.14 -18.43
N ARG A 474 23.58 31.57 -17.45
CA ARG A 474 23.41 30.86 -16.18
C ARG A 474 22.64 29.55 -16.39
N ILE A 475 23.02 28.50 -15.67
CA ILE A 475 22.28 27.23 -15.74
C ILE A 475 20.91 27.43 -15.07
N PRO A 476 19.79 27.17 -15.76
CA PRO A 476 18.47 27.30 -15.14
C PRO A 476 18.26 26.32 -13.99
N GLY A 477 17.36 26.69 -13.06
CA GLY A 477 16.94 25.77 -12.01
C GLY A 477 16.26 24.51 -12.57
N PHE A 478 16.29 23.42 -11.81
CA PHE A 478 15.59 22.18 -12.13
C PHE A 478 14.50 21.90 -11.09
N ARG A 479 13.37 21.35 -11.54
CA ARG A 479 12.23 20.96 -10.70
C ARG A 479 11.64 19.67 -11.28
N MET A 480 11.32 18.71 -10.41
CA MET A 480 10.80 17.39 -10.79
C MET A 480 9.49 17.12 -10.06
N ILE A 481 8.36 17.14 -10.77
CA ILE A 481 7.08 16.72 -10.23
C ILE A 481 7.04 15.19 -10.22
N TYR A 482 6.91 14.62 -9.03
CA TYR A 482 6.69 13.20 -8.80
C TYR A 482 5.70 13.03 -7.63
N PRO A 483 4.73 12.11 -7.70
CA PRO A 483 3.76 11.96 -6.62
C PRO A 483 4.42 11.60 -5.30
N SER A 484 4.10 12.36 -4.25
CA SER A 484 4.51 12.01 -2.88
C SER A 484 3.71 10.80 -2.38
N PHE A 485 4.17 10.20 -1.28
CA PHE A 485 3.40 9.16 -0.60
C PHE A 485 1.98 9.62 -0.27
N SER A 486 1.82 10.89 0.16
CA SER A 486 0.52 11.49 0.43
C SER A 486 -0.36 11.60 -0.82
N ASN A 487 0.22 11.98 -1.97
CA ASN A 487 -0.51 11.99 -3.24
C ASN A 487 -1.06 10.59 -3.57
N VAL A 488 -0.26 9.55 -3.42
CA VAL A 488 -0.65 8.16 -3.71
C VAL A 488 -1.71 7.68 -2.73
N ARG A 489 -1.47 7.82 -1.43
CA ARG A 489 -2.40 7.37 -0.37
C ARG A 489 -3.78 8.00 -0.50
N GLN A 490 -3.85 9.27 -0.92
CA GLN A 490 -5.11 10.00 -1.09
C GLN A 490 -5.73 9.88 -2.49
N SER A 491 -5.11 9.08 -3.38
CA SER A 491 -5.62 8.86 -4.72
C SER A 491 -6.95 8.10 -4.73
N HIS A 492 -7.64 8.09 -5.86
CA HIS A 492 -8.89 7.34 -6.03
C HIS A 492 -8.73 5.84 -5.77
N ASP A 493 -7.53 5.31 -5.98
CA ASP A 493 -7.22 3.89 -5.83
C ASP A 493 -6.37 3.61 -4.56
N GLY A 494 -6.27 4.58 -3.64
CA GLY A 494 -5.42 4.47 -2.45
C GLY A 494 -3.97 4.10 -2.80
N LEU A 495 -3.36 3.21 -2.01
CA LEU A 495 -1.98 2.75 -2.27
C LEU A 495 -1.82 1.99 -3.59
N MET A 496 -2.88 1.36 -4.11
CA MET A 496 -2.86 0.72 -5.43
C MET A 496 -2.64 1.73 -6.57
N GLY A 497 -2.95 3.01 -6.32
CA GLY A 497 -2.58 4.12 -7.20
C GLY A 497 -1.07 4.23 -7.47
N GLY A 498 -0.24 3.69 -6.58
CA GLY A 498 1.22 3.63 -6.74
C GLY A 498 1.70 2.57 -7.73
N GLY A 499 0.83 1.66 -8.17
CA GLY A 499 1.19 0.57 -9.10
C GLY A 499 1.75 1.06 -10.44
N CYS A 500 1.35 2.26 -10.88
CA CYS A 500 1.83 2.89 -12.12
C CYS A 500 3.07 3.78 -11.91
N LEU A 501 3.64 3.83 -10.69
CA LEU A 501 4.72 4.72 -10.30
C LEU A 501 6.03 3.96 -9.95
N PRO A 502 6.70 3.29 -10.91
CA PRO A 502 7.87 2.48 -10.59
C PRO A 502 9.09 3.37 -10.31
N TYR A 503 9.32 3.68 -9.03
CA TYR A 503 10.57 4.23 -8.52
C TYR A 503 11.01 3.44 -7.28
N VAL A 504 11.98 2.54 -7.48
CA VAL A 504 12.37 1.58 -6.47
C VAL A 504 13.40 2.14 -5.49
N ARG A 505 13.32 1.74 -4.21
CA ARG A 505 14.25 2.17 -3.15
C ARG A 505 15.72 2.00 -3.52
N SER A 506 16.08 0.87 -4.16
CA SER A 506 17.45 0.58 -4.60
C SER A 506 18.01 1.54 -5.65
N THR A 507 17.14 2.22 -6.41
CA THR A 507 17.52 3.33 -7.30
C THR A 507 17.57 4.65 -6.54
N HIS A 508 16.60 4.90 -5.65
CA HIS A 508 16.52 6.13 -4.86
C HIS A 508 17.76 6.37 -3.99
N VAL A 509 18.21 5.37 -3.23
CA VAL A 509 19.38 5.48 -2.32
C VAL A 509 20.70 5.85 -3.04
N LYS A 510 20.75 5.73 -4.38
CA LYS A 510 21.94 6.08 -5.19
C LYS A 510 21.92 7.53 -5.68
N GLN A 511 20.84 8.26 -5.42
CA GLN A 511 20.59 9.61 -5.95
C GLN A 511 19.68 10.42 -5.03
N GLU A 512 19.92 10.37 -3.72
CA GLU A 512 19.09 11.07 -2.73
C GLU A 512 19.09 12.59 -2.90
N TRP A 513 20.11 13.14 -3.58
CA TRP A 513 20.16 14.54 -4.03
C TRP A 513 18.91 14.96 -4.82
N LEU A 514 18.17 14.02 -5.40
CA LEU A 514 16.95 14.33 -6.14
C LEU A 514 15.86 14.93 -5.26
N LYS A 515 15.84 14.65 -3.96
CA LYS A 515 14.85 15.16 -2.98
C LYS A 515 14.73 16.68 -3.05
N ASP A 516 15.86 17.38 -3.17
CA ASP A 516 15.93 18.85 -3.24
C ASP A 516 15.29 19.45 -4.51
N TYR A 517 14.96 18.60 -5.49
CA TYR A 517 14.33 18.99 -6.74
C TYR A 517 12.88 18.53 -6.84
N LEU A 518 12.41 17.68 -5.93
CA LEU A 518 11.08 17.08 -6.00
C LEU A 518 9.97 18.10 -5.67
N GLN A 519 8.84 17.93 -6.36
CA GLN A 519 7.64 18.76 -6.27
C GLN A 519 6.43 17.85 -6.25
N GLN A 520 5.39 18.23 -5.51
CA GLN A 520 4.19 17.40 -5.37
C GLN A 520 3.34 17.37 -6.64
N TRP A 521 2.63 16.26 -6.85
CA TRP A 521 1.56 16.21 -7.83
C TRP A 521 0.37 17.05 -7.36
N CYS A 522 -0.07 17.99 -8.20
CA CYS A 522 -1.23 18.82 -7.95
C CYS A 522 -1.99 19.08 -9.25
N SER A 523 -3.27 18.69 -9.31
CA SER A 523 -4.11 18.90 -10.51
C SER A 523 -5.56 19.15 -10.10
N ARG A 524 -5.77 20.15 -9.25
CA ARG A 524 -7.09 20.52 -8.72
C ARG A 524 -7.91 21.24 -9.79
N ALA A 525 -7.30 22.16 -10.54
CA ALA A 525 -7.98 22.95 -11.56
C ALA A 525 -8.54 22.09 -12.71
N ARG A 526 -7.97 20.90 -12.91
CA ARG A 526 -8.38 19.91 -13.91
C ARG A 526 -9.04 18.68 -13.29
N HIS A 527 -9.51 18.75 -12.04
CA HIS A 527 -10.24 17.69 -11.34
C HIS A 527 -9.54 16.32 -11.30
N ARG A 528 -8.20 16.32 -11.25
CA ARG A 528 -7.32 15.14 -11.36
C ARG A 528 -6.34 15.00 -10.20
N ASN A 529 -6.52 15.78 -9.13
CA ASN A 529 -5.63 15.75 -7.97
C ASN A 529 -5.51 14.35 -7.32
N LYS A 530 -6.56 13.54 -7.41
CA LYS A 530 -6.60 12.15 -6.91
C LYS A 530 -6.37 11.09 -7.99
N ALA A 531 -6.15 11.48 -9.24
CA ALA A 531 -5.83 10.58 -10.34
C ALA A 531 -4.32 10.61 -10.59
N MET A 532 -3.61 9.57 -10.14
CA MET A 532 -2.14 9.55 -10.19
C MET A 532 -1.61 9.73 -11.62
N PRO A 533 -0.54 10.53 -11.80
CA PRO A 533 -0.02 10.82 -13.11
C PRO A 533 0.74 9.63 -13.67
N HIS A 534 0.21 9.09 -14.76
CA HIS A 534 0.98 8.26 -15.67
C HIS A 534 1.41 9.04 -16.93
N ILE A 535 0.92 10.27 -17.10
CA ILE A 535 1.46 11.27 -18.04
C ILE A 535 2.93 11.61 -17.74
N LYS A 536 3.69 11.98 -18.78
CA LYS A 536 5.06 12.51 -18.66
C LYS A 536 5.18 13.79 -19.50
N THR A 537 5.67 14.86 -18.88
CA THR A 537 5.76 16.17 -19.51
C THR A 537 7.01 16.94 -19.11
N TYR A 538 7.50 17.78 -20.01
CA TYR A 538 8.64 18.66 -19.77
C TYR A 538 8.35 20.07 -20.30
N CYS A 539 8.71 21.11 -19.56
CA CYS A 539 8.48 22.48 -19.99
C CYS A 539 9.38 23.51 -19.30
N ARG A 540 9.35 24.74 -19.82
CA ARG A 540 9.84 25.96 -19.15
C ARG A 540 8.77 27.03 -19.22
N TRP A 541 8.46 27.66 -18.10
CA TRP A 541 7.46 28.72 -18.00
C TRP A 541 7.93 29.85 -17.08
N SER A 542 7.23 30.99 -17.16
CA SER A 542 7.44 32.17 -16.31
C SER A 542 6.11 32.88 -16.10
N HIS A 543 6.10 33.99 -15.35
CA HIS A 543 4.93 34.88 -15.23
C HIS A 543 4.41 35.37 -16.59
N ARG A 544 5.23 35.39 -17.65
CA ARG A 544 4.80 35.77 -19.00
C ARG A 544 3.97 34.67 -19.68
N GLY A 545 4.22 33.40 -19.35
CA GLY A 545 3.60 32.26 -19.99
C GLY A 545 4.55 31.07 -20.17
N LEU A 546 4.10 30.09 -20.96
CA LEU A 546 4.75 28.81 -21.21
C LEU A 546 5.56 28.85 -22.52
N TYR A 547 6.89 28.71 -22.47
CA TYR A 547 7.77 28.90 -23.63
C TYR A 547 7.79 27.69 -24.58
N TRP A 548 7.61 26.50 -24.04
CA TRP A 548 7.47 25.25 -24.79
C TRP A 548 6.94 24.17 -23.85
N PHE A 549 6.31 23.16 -24.43
CA PHE A 549 5.78 22.02 -23.69
C PHE A 549 6.02 20.75 -24.48
N LEU A 550 6.43 19.69 -23.81
CA LEU A 550 6.62 18.37 -24.38
C LEU A 550 5.68 17.38 -23.69
N LEU A 551 4.85 16.68 -24.45
CA LEU A 551 4.12 15.49 -24.01
C LEU A 551 4.82 14.25 -24.57
N THR A 552 5.17 13.28 -23.72
CA THR A 552 5.97 12.12 -24.18
C THR A 552 5.70 10.85 -23.37
N SER A 553 6.10 9.70 -23.89
CA SER A 553 6.22 8.47 -23.10
C SER A 553 7.49 8.43 -22.23
N ALA A 554 8.51 9.23 -22.55
CA ALA A 554 9.82 9.18 -21.91
C ALA A 554 9.76 9.62 -20.42
N ASN A 555 10.04 8.69 -19.53
CA ASN A 555 10.33 8.98 -18.12
C ASN A 555 11.72 9.62 -17.95
N LEU A 556 11.97 10.26 -16.80
CA LEU A 556 13.31 10.79 -16.48
C LEU A 556 14.31 9.64 -16.24
N SER A 557 14.92 9.14 -17.32
CA SER A 557 15.88 8.05 -17.29
C SER A 557 16.87 8.10 -18.46
N LYS A 558 18.09 7.58 -18.23
CA LYS A 558 19.12 7.43 -19.28
C LYS A 558 18.68 6.45 -20.38
N ALA A 559 17.84 5.46 -20.04
CA ALA A 559 17.34 4.48 -21.00
C ALA A 559 16.42 5.12 -22.05
N ALA A 560 15.57 6.06 -21.61
CA ALA A 560 14.62 6.79 -22.45
C ALA A 560 15.30 7.95 -23.21
N TRP A 561 16.03 8.80 -22.50
CA TRP A 561 16.56 10.06 -23.07
C TRP A 561 17.95 9.93 -23.69
N GLY A 562 18.72 8.93 -23.29
CA GLY A 562 20.08 8.68 -23.74
C GLY A 562 21.17 9.25 -22.83
N VAL A 563 22.38 8.72 -22.98
CA VAL A 563 23.59 9.19 -22.29
C VAL A 563 24.79 9.12 -23.22
N TYR A 564 25.63 10.16 -23.25
CA TYR A 564 26.84 10.17 -24.07
C TYR A 564 27.92 9.25 -23.49
N ASN A 565 28.62 8.52 -24.37
CA ASN A 565 29.74 7.69 -23.95
C ASN A 565 30.98 8.54 -23.60
N LYS A 566 31.47 8.45 -22.36
CA LYS A 566 32.58 9.27 -21.85
C LYS A 566 33.96 8.86 -22.40
N THR A 567 34.13 7.66 -22.96
CA THR A 567 35.44 7.12 -23.39
C THR A 567 35.78 7.29 -24.88
N GLY A 568 34.91 7.93 -25.67
CA GLY A 568 35.15 8.16 -27.11
C GLY A 568 36.20 9.25 -27.37
N ARG A 569 37.17 8.96 -28.27
CA ARG A 569 38.24 9.89 -28.69
C ARG A 569 37.81 10.93 -29.75
N PHE A 570 36.67 10.73 -30.42
CA PHE A 570 36.13 11.61 -31.46
C PHE A 570 34.71 12.11 -31.09
N GLU A 571 33.71 11.92 -31.97
CA GLU A 571 32.31 12.18 -31.62
C GLU A 571 31.82 11.10 -30.65
N LYS A 572 31.43 11.51 -29.44
CA LYS A 572 30.91 10.60 -28.42
C LYS A 572 29.50 10.17 -28.83
N PRO A 573 29.25 8.88 -29.13
CA PRO A 573 27.91 8.45 -29.49
C PRO A 573 26.96 8.57 -28.29
N LEU A 574 25.72 8.97 -28.57
CA LEU A 574 24.61 8.93 -27.62
C LEU A 574 24.06 7.51 -27.55
N ARG A 575 24.06 6.90 -26.38
CA ARG A 575 23.46 5.57 -26.18
C ARG A 575 22.05 5.70 -25.63
N ILE A 576 21.07 5.15 -26.34
CA ILE A 576 19.66 5.04 -25.94
C ILE A 576 19.31 3.55 -25.83
N ASN A 577 18.46 3.16 -24.87
CA ASN A 577 18.06 1.76 -24.70
C ASN A 577 16.58 1.49 -25.00
N SER A 578 15.71 2.51 -25.02
CA SER A 578 14.25 2.30 -25.13
C SER A 578 13.65 3.02 -26.33
N TYR A 579 12.52 2.48 -26.82
CA TYR A 579 11.67 3.20 -27.77
C TYR A 579 10.76 4.14 -27.00
N GLU A 580 10.78 5.41 -27.37
CA GLU A 580 9.89 6.45 -26.81
C GLU A 580 9.38 7.35 -27.93
N ALA A 581 8.22 7.97 -27.74
CA ALA A 581 7.70 8.98 -28.65
C ALA A 581 6.95 10.08 -27.90
N GLY A 582 7.06 11.30 -28.38
CA GLY A 582 6.40 12.48 -27.84
C GLY A 582 6.29 13.60 -28.86
N VAL A 583 5.53 14.64 -28.50
CA VAL A 583 5.31 15.82 -29.34
C VAL A 583 5.66 17.12 -28.61
N LEU A 584 6.47 17.95 -29.27
CA LEU A 584 6.90 19.25 -28.77
C LEU A 584 6.00 20.36 -29.33
N PHE A 585 5.40 21.11 -28.41
CA PHE A 585 4.58 22.29 -28.66
C PHE A 585 5.44 23.54 -28.53
N LEU A 586 5.43 24.37 -29.57
CA LEU A 586 6.15 25.64 -29.60
C LEU A 586 5.18 26.81 -29.90
N PRO A 587 5.17 27.86 -29.08
CA PRO A 587 4.30 29.02 -29.23
C PRO A 587 4.34 29.64 -30.62
N LYS A 588 5.55 29.80 -31.17
CA LYS A 588 5.75 30.46 -32.47
C LYS A 588 5.06 29.75 -33.64
N LEU A 589 4.85 28.43 -33.53
CA LEU A 589 4.23 27.64 -34.59
C LEU A 589 2.71 27.52 -34.44
N LEU A 590 2.23 27.49 -33.19
CA LEU A 590 0.83 27.20 -32.88
C LEU A 590 -0.02 28.46 -32.71
N VAL A 591 0.56 29.54 -32.19
CA VAL A 591 -0.13 30.81 -31.89
C VAL A 591 0.62 32.06 -32.39
N ASP A 592 1.78 31.88 -33.04
CA ASP A 592 2.65 32.98 -33.52
C ASP A 592 3.11 33.96 -32.42
N GLU A 593 3.21 33.46 -31.19
CA GLU A 593 3.68 34.21 -30.00
C GLU A 593 5.00 33.64 -29.48
N ASN A 594 5.64 34.35 -28.55
CA ASN A 594 6.86 33.87 -27.88
C ASN A 594 6.58 32.90 -26.72
N PHE A 595 5.36 32.91 -26.18
CA PHE A 595 4.91 32.05 -25.08
C PHE A 595 3.43 31.71 -25.26
N PHE A 596 3.00 30.54 -24.82
CA PHE A 596 1.58 30.23 -24.71
C PHE A 596 0.98 30.97 -23.50
N PRO A 597 -0.24 31.49 -23.62
CA PRO A 597 -0.95 32.04 -22.48
C PRO A 597 -1.28 30.92 -21.48
N MET A 598 -1.09 31.19 -20.19
CA MET A 598 -1.49 30.27 -19.11
C MET A 598 -2.85 30.65 -18.50
N GLU A 599 -3.34 31.86 -18.82
CA GLU A 599 -4.65 32.37 -18.42
C GLU A 599 -5.45 32.76 -19.67
N ALA A 600 -6.77 32.87 -19.52
CA ALA A 600 -7.64 33.27 -20.62
C ALA A 600 -7.28 34.68 -21.11
N ASN A 601 -7.02 34.82 -22.41
CA ASN A 601 -6.80 36.12 -23.04
C ASN A 601 -7.67 36.28 -24.31
N LYS A 602 -7.74 37.51 -24.84
CA LYS A 602 -8.59 37.82 -26.00
C LYS A 602 -8.12 37.20 -27.33
N LYS A 603 -6.86 36.75 -27.42
CA LYS A 603 -6.22 36.35 -28.68
C LYS A 603 -6.16 34.83 -28.87
N HIS A 604 -5.87 34.08 -27.81
CA HIS A 604 -5.68 32.63 -27.82
C HIS A 604 -6.21 31.99 -26.53
N PRO A 605 -6.75 30.76 -26.59
CA PRO A 605 -7.14 30.03 -25.37
C PRO A 605 -5.92 29.70 -24.51
N PRO A 606 -6.07 29.53 -23.19
CA PRO A 606 -4.97 29.13 -22.33
C PRO A 606 -4.45 27.73 -22.70
N PHE A 607 -3.15 27.51 -22.58
CA PHE A 607 -2.57 26.18 -22.78
C PHE A 607 -3.10 25.22 -21.71
N PRO A 608 -3.58 24.02 -22.09
CA PRO A 608 -4.27 23.12 -21.17
C PRO A 608 -3.30 22.32 -20.30
N MET A 609 -2.64 23.00 -19.35
CA MET A 609 -1.70 22.38 -18.43
C MET A 609 -2.33 21.19 -17.68
N PRO A 610 -1.61 20.05 -17.54
CA PRO A 610 -2.13 18.85 -16.88
C PRO A 610 -2.08 18.92 -15.35
N TYR A 611 -1.36 19.88 -14.79
CA TYR A 611 -1.19 20.12 -13.36
C TYR A 611 -1.23 21.62 -13.07
N ASP A 612 -1.46 21.97 -11.81
CA ASP A 612 -1.61 23.35 -11.35
C ASP A 612 -0.26 24.09 -11.36
N ILE A 613 -0.32 25.40 -11.58
CA ILE A 613 0.80 26.35 -11.49
C ILE A 613 0.39 27.44 -10.47
N PRO A 614 1.25 27.86 -9.52
CA PRO A 614 2.63 27.43 -9.33
C PRO A 614 2.76 26.00 -8.80
N ILE A 615 3.87 25.35 -9.14
CA ILE A 615 4.21 24.01 -8.64
C ILE A 615 4.58 24.09 -7.15
N ILE A 616 4.16 23.10 -6.37
CA ILE A 616 4.32 23.09 -4.92
C ILE A 616 5.55 22.26 -4.57
N PRO A 617 6.54 22.80 -3.85
CA PRO A 617 7.65 22.01 -3.33
C PRO A 617 7.17 20.81 -2.54
N GLU A 618 7.91 19.71 -2.65
CA GLU A 618 7.88 18.73 -1.58
C GLU A 618 8.32 19.48 -0.31
N ALA A 619 7.55 19.37 0.78
CA ALA A 619 7.75 20.24 1.94
C ALA A 619 9.19 20.06 2.45
N THR A 620 10.00 21.11 2.34
CA THR A 620 11.32 21.19 2.96
C THR A 620 11.13 21.51 4.43
N GLU A 621 11.84 20.79 5.30
CA GLU A 621 11.79 20.91 6.76
C GLU A 621 12.24 22.29 7.32
N ASP A 622 12.56 23.29 6.48
CA ASP A 622 13.06 24.60 6.93
C ASP A 622 12.21 25.80 6.44
N GLY A 623 11.72 26.61 7.39
CA GLY A 623 11.56 28.07 7.23
C GLY A 623 10.20 28.64 6.81
N SER A 624 9.47 29.21 7.77
CA SER A 624 8.21 29.96 7.66
C SER A 624 8.29 31.31 6.94
N GLU A 625 7.27 31.68 6.15
CA GLU A 625 6.66 33.02 6.21
C GLU A 625 5.19 33.01 5.77
N LYS A 626 4.37 33.74 6.53
CA LYS A 626 2.90 33.85 6.44
C LYS A 626 2.48 34.90 5.40
N SER A 627 1.40 34.64 4.66
CA SER A 627 0.21 35.52 4.63
C SER A 627 -0.97 34.84 3.92
N ASP A 628 -2.15 35.21 4.40
CA ASP A 628 -3.45 34.57 4.29
C ASP A 628 -4.06 34.58 2.87
N ASP A 629 -4.66 33.45 2.46
CA ASP A 629 -6.11 33.36 2.23
C ASP A 629 -6.54 31.92 1.87
N ASP A 630 -7.77 31.61 2.25
CA ASP A 630 -8.25 30.32 2.76
C ASP A 630 -8.78 29.32 1.70
N TYR A 631 -8.87 28.06 2.12
CA TYR A 631 -9.53 26.87 1.56
C TYR A 631 -8.87 26.03 0.44
N GLY A 632 -8.30 24.87 0.88
CA GLY A 632 -8.15 23.67 0.03
C GLY A 632 -7.15 22.57 0.44
N ARG A 633 -6.63 22.57 1.68
CA ARG A 633 -5.69 21.54 2.20
C ARG A 633 -6.43 20.28 2.67
N PRO A 634 -6.00 19.05 2.34
CA PRO A 634 -6.23 17.90 3.21
C PRO A 634 -5.25 18.01 4.38
N ARG A 635 -5.74 18.62 5.43
CA ARG A 635 -5.27 18.55 6.82
C ARG A 635 -4.53 17.23 7.11
N PHE A 636 -3.29 17.27 7.64
CA PHE A 636 -2.99 16.41 8.80
C PHE A 636 -4.18 16.60 9.71
N VAL A 637 -4.97 15.56 10.05
CA VAL A 637 -6.23 15.70 10.81
C VAL A 637 -6.23 16.96 11.68
N GLU A 638 -6.78 18.02 11.12
CA GLU A 638 -7.00 19.30 11.78
C GLU A 638 -8.53 19.43 11.87
N GLY A 639 -9.19 18.30 12.08
CA GLY A 639 -10.46 18.30 12.78
C GLY A 639 -10.11 18.43 14.24
N LEU A 640 -10.18 19.65 14.79
CA LEU A 640 -10.07 19.96 16.22
C LEU A 640 -9.17 18.98 17.00
N ARG A 641 -7.86 18.94 16.71
CA ARG A 641 -6.94 18.30 17.67
C ARG A 641 -6.77 19.30 18.80
N GLY A 642 -7.44 19.05 19.92
CA GLY A 642 -7.15 19.75 21.16
C GLY A 642 -5.66 19.61 21.46
N ARG A 643 -5.08 20.59 22.14
CA ARG A 643 -3.67 20.57 22.52
C ARG A 643 -3.39 19.28 23.30
N MET A 644 -2.20 18.69 23.21
CA MET A 644 -1.92 17.47 23.98
C MET A 644 -2.12 17.68 25.49
N ALA A 645 -1.89 18.90 25.99
CA ALA A 645 -2.26 19.30 27.35
C ALA A 645 -3.77 19.11 27.67
N ASP A 646 -4.66 19.41 26.72
CA ASP A 646 -6.11 19.23 26.87
C ASP A 646 -6.47 17.73 26.89
N LYS A 647 -5.81 16.90 26.05
CA LYS A 647 -5.96 15.44 26.08
C LYS A 647 -5.49 14.83 27.40
N LEU A 648 -4.39 15.33 27.98
CA LEU A 648 -3.92 14.94 29.31
C LEU A 648 -4.92 15.29 30.41
N ALA A 649 -5.58 16.45 30.31
CA ALA A 649 -6.62 16.83 31.25
C ALA A 649 -7.83 15.87 31.20
N VAL A 650 -8.22 15.42 30.00
CA VAL A 650 -9.31 14.43 29.81
C VAL A 650 -8.90 13.02 30.27
N ALA A 651 -7.63 12.65 30.08
CA ALA A 651 -7.14 11.33 30.47
C ALA A 651 -6.89 11.21 31.99
N ALA A 652 -6.89 12.31 32.74
CA ALA A 652 -6.79 12.28 34.19
C ALA A 652 -7.99 11.51 34.80
N PRO A 653 -7.78 10.73 35.89
CA PRO A 653 -6.52 10.55 36.62
C PRO A 653 -5.63 9.44 36.07
N TYR A 654 -6.04 8.72 35.02
CA TYR A 654 -5.33 7.53 34.54
C TYR A 654 -4.13 7.87 33.64
N TYR A 655 -4.21 8.95 32.88
CA TYR A 655 -3.21 9.32 31.86
C TYR A 655 -2.84 8.17 30.91
N PHE A 656 -3.82 7.31 30.64
CA PHE A 656 -3.69 6.16 29.74
C PHE A 656 -4.28 6.50 28.37
N PHE A 657 -3.50 6.22 27.34
CA PHE A 657 -3.83 6.49 25.94
C PHE A 657 -3.63 5.26 25.08
N LEU A 658 -4.33 5.25 23.96
CA LEU A 658 -4.09 4.32 22.86
C LEU A 658 -3.47 5.05 21.68
N SER A 659 -2.71 4.34 20.85
CA SER A 659 -2.28 4.88 19.56
C SER A 659 -3.48 5.23 18.69
N THR A 660 -3.42 6.36 18.01
CA THR A 660 -4.36 6.69 16.93
C THR A 660 -4.20 5.68 15.79
N ILE A 661 -5.31 5.19 15.22
CA ILE A 661 -5.30 4.22 14.12
C ILE A 661 -5.60 4.94 12.82
N THR A 662 -4.67 4.88 11.87
CA THR A 662 -4.70 5.65 10.62
C THR A 662 -5.96 5.34 9.81
N ASP A 663 -6.31 4.06 9.68
CA ASP A 663 -7.46 3.61 8.91
C ASP A 663 -8.76 3.48 9.73
N SER A 664 -8.76 3.98 10.98
CA SER A 664 -9.96 4.10 11.81
C SER A 664 -10.17 5.57 12.20
N GLN A 665 -10.87 6.29 11.33
CA GLN A 665 -11.21 7.71 11.49
C GLN A 665 -11.75 8.10 12.88
N PRO A 666 -12.62 7.30 13.54
CA PRO A 666 -13.12 7.65 14.88
C PRO A 666 -12.01 7.86 15.93
N THR A 667 -10.87 7.18 15.78
CA THR A 667 -9.75 7.31 16.72
C THR A 667 -9.02 8.65 16.59
N HIS A 668 -9.17 9.37 15.47
CA HIS A 668 -8.42 10.60 15.20
C HIS A 668 -8.87 11.78 16.07
N THR A 669 -10.14 11.76 16.48
CA THR A 669 -10.76 12.77 17.34
C THR A 669 -11.06 12.23 18.74
N GLU A 670 -10.75 10.96 19.02
CA GLU A 670 -10.96 10.37 20.34
C GLU A 670 -9.95 10.99 21.34
N PRO A 671 -10.41 11.57 22.47
CA PRO A 671 -9.54 12.25 23.42
C PRO A 671 -8.45 11.37 24.03
N LEU A 672 -8.70 10.06 24.14
CA LEU A 672 -7.78 9.06 24.70
C LEU A 672 -6.93 8.37 23.61
N SER A 673 -6.92 8.93 22.39
CA SER A 673 -6.04 8.51 21.31
C SER A 673 -4.92 9.51 21.09
N VAL A 674 -3.70 9.02 20.90
CA VAL A 674 -2.49 9.85 20.74
C VAL A 674 -1.64 9.37 19.57
N THR A 675 -1.03 10.31 18.87
CA THR A 675 0.00 10.08 17.84
C THR A 675 1.38 10.34 18.41
N PHE A 676 2.44 9.83 17.79
CA PHE A 676 3.80 10.14 18.24
C PHE A 676 4.09 11.65 18.18
N GLN A 677 3.60 12.34 17.15
CA GLN A 677 3.76 13.79 17.00
C GLN A 677 3.19 14.57 18.19
N GLU A 678 2.06 14.14 18.74
CA GLU A 678 1.43 14.80 19.89
C GLU A 678 2.25 14.64 21.18
N LEU A 679 3.15 13.66 21.26
CA LEU A 679 4.11 13.55 22.37
C LEU A 679 5.17 14.66 22.36
N LEU A 680 5.31 15.37 21.24
CA LEU A 680 6.23 16.49 21.05
C LEU A 680 5.47 17.82 20.92
N ASP A 681 4.18 17.86 21.27
CA ASP A 681 3.37 19.06 21.18
C ASP A 681 3.84 20.13 22.18
N THR A 682 3.96 21.37 21.71
CA THR A 682 4.50 22.50 22.50
C THR A 682 3.64 22.86 23.71
N SER A 683 2.37 22.44 23.75
CA SER A 683 1.51 22.59 24.94
C SER A 683 1.99 21.77 26.14
N LEU A 684 2.86 20.79 25.93
CA LEU A 684 3.49 20.01 27.00
C LEU A 684 4.62 20.76 27.71
N GLY A 685 5.13 21.84 27.09
CA GLY A 685 6.33 22.58 27.47
C GLY A 685 7.32 22.65 26.32
N GLU A 686 8.25 23.61 26.36
CA GLU A 686 9.33 23.71 25.38
C GLU A 686 10.41 22.66 25.68
N LEU A 687 10.55 21.66 24.80
CA LEU A 687 11.49 20.55 24.97
C LEU A 687 12.94 21.02 24.81
N VAL A 688 13.80 20.71 25.77
CA VAL A 688 15.24 21.06 25.76
C VAL A 688 16.17 19.87 25.75
N CYS A 689 15.68 18.67 26.10
CA CYS A 689 16.40 17.41 25.91
C CYS A 689 15.43 16.23 26.00
N SER A 690 15.79 15.09 25.41
CA SER A 690 15.00 13.86 25.57
C SER A 690 15.83 12.57 25.55
N VAL A 691 15.29 11.51 26.16
CA VAL A 691 15.75 10.13 26.04
C VAL A 691 14.65 9.29 25.40
N GLN A 692 15.04 8.42 24.48
CA GLN A 692 14.20 7.40 23.89
C GLN A 692 14.84 6.03 24.13
N ILE A 693 14.25 5.23 25.01
CA ILE A 693 14.67 3.85 25.31
C ILE A 693 13.71 2.93 24.57
N ASN A 694 14.17 2.23 23.54
CA ASN A 694 13.29 1.39 22.72
C ASN A 694 14.00 0.13 22.19
N TYR A 695 13.22 -0.87 21.77
CA TYR A 695 13.76 -2.07 21.12
C TYR A 695 14.22 -1.76 19.68
N MET A 696 13.27 -1.37 18.82
CA MET A 696 13.51 -1.00 17.42
C MET A 696 13.27 0.49 17.21
N VAL A 697 14.20 1.13 16.49
CA VAL A 697 14.17 2.57 16.20
C VAL A 697 14.54 2.79 14.75
N ASP A 698 13.59 3.30 13.96
CA ASP A 698 13.92 4.01 12.73
C ASP A 698 14.33 5.43 13.12
N ILE A 699 15.64 5.66 13.15
CA ILE A 699 16.20 6.91 13.62
C ILE A 699 15.80 8.10 12.75
N TYR A 700 15.53 7.88 11.46
CA TYR A 700 15.14 8.96 10.56
C TYR A 700 13.68 9.33 10.76
N TRP A 701 12.79 8.35 10.87
CA TRP A 701 11.39 8.57 11.24
C TRP A 701 11.25 9.30 12.59
N LEU A 702 12.06 8.90 13.58
CA LEU A 702 12.09 9.56 14.88
C LEU A 702 12.55 11.02 14.77
N LEU A 703 13.63 11.29 14.03
CA LEU A 703 14.17 12.64 13.87
C LEU A 703 13.26 13.56 13.06
N GLU A 704 12.52 13.02 12.08
CA GLU A 704 11.51 13.75 11.31
C GLU A 704 10.41 14.29 12.23
N HIS A 705 9.91 13.46 13.16
CA HIS A 705 8.93 13.90 14.15
C HIS A 705 9.47 15.00 15.09
N TYR A 706 10.74 14.92 15.48
CA TYR A 706 11.40 15.98 16.24
C TYR A 706 11.52 17.27 15.41
N CYS A 707 11.86 17.15 14.13
CA CYS A 707 11.94 18.30 13.23
C CYS A 707 10.58 18.96 13.01
N PHE A 708 9.51 18.19 12.79
CA PHE A 708 8.15 18.72 12.69
C PHE A 708 7.68 19.43 13.96
N ALA A 709 8.23 19.09 15.12
CA ALA A 709 7.97 19.77 16.38
C ALA A 709 8.87 21.00 16.63
N GLY A 710 9.84 21.28 15.75
CA GLY A 710 10.84 22.33 15.94
C GLY A 710 11.95 21.97 16.95
N TYR A 711 12.21 20.68 17.12
CA TYR A 711 13.17 20.12 18.08
C TYR A 711 14.34 19.38 17.41
N GLU A 712 14.65 19.69 16.15
CA GLU A 712 15.71 19.04 15.37
C GLU A 712 17.11 19.19 15.96
N ASN A 713 17.32 20.26 16.73
CA ASN A 713 18.59 20.57 17.41
C ASN A 713 18.61 20.16 18.88
N VAL A 714 17.50 19.66 19.42
CA VAL A 714 17.41 19.24 20.82
C VAL A 714 18.31 18.02 21.07
N PRO A 715 19.10 18.00 22.16
CA PRO A 715 19.83 16.82 22.57
C PRO A 715 18.93 15.59 22.74
N LEU A 716 19.22 14.54 21.97
CA LEU A 716 18.46 13.28 21.94
C LEU A 716 19.38 12.10 22.26
N LEU A 717 19.12 11.41 23.37
CA LEU A 717 19.76 10.13 23.70
C LEU A 717 18.85 8.97 23.30
N VAL A 718 19.31 8.08 22.44
CA VAL A 718 18.58 6.88 22.00
C VAL A 718 19.27 5.63 22.56
N LEU A 719 18.59 4.89 23.42
CA LEU A 719 19.03 3.57 23.86
C LEU A 719 18.26 2.51 23.08
N HIS A 720 18.96 1.68 22.29
CA HIS A 720 18.33 0.74 21.38
C HIS A 720 18.81 -0.71 21.55
N GLY A 721 17.93 -1.66 21.20
CA GLY A 721 18.27 -3.09 21.10
C GLY A 721 18.67 -3.55 19.69
N ASP A 722 18.45 -2.72 18.67
CA ASP A 722 18.65 -3.04 17.24
C ASP A 722 20.11 -2.89 16.76
N GLU A 723 20.48 -3.53 15.66
CA GLU A 723 21.82 -3.51 15.05
C GLU A 723 21.91 -2.72 13.72
N THR A 724 20.94 -1.87 13.41
CA THR A 724 20.94 -1.10 12.15
C THR A 724 22.21 -0.22 11.96
N PRO A 725 22.81 -0.19 10.75
CA PRO A 725 23.96 0.67 10.43
C PRO A 725 23.68 2.18 10.64
N GLU A 726 22.42 2.59 10.47
CA GLU A 726 21.96 3.97 10.63
C GLU A 726 22.13 4.42 12.08
N LEU A 727 21.67 3.63 13.05
CA LEU A 727 21.84 3.92 14.49
C LEU A 727 23.31 3.93 14.91
N GLN A 728 24.17 3.08 14.31
CA GLN A 728 25.60 3.07 14.62
C GLN A 728 26.33 4.33 14.13
N SER A 729 25.88 4.90 13.00
CA SER A 729 26.51 6.06 12.38
C SER A 729 25.89 7.40 12.77
N ILE A 730 24.67 7.42 13.33
CA ILE A 730 23.95 8.68 13.57
C ILE A 730 24.68 9.62 14.53
N SER A 731 25.31 9.08 15.58
CA SER A 731 26.05 9.89 16.56
C SER A 731 27.24 10.64 15.96
N GLN A 732 27.76 10.16 14.82
CA GLN A 732 28.81 10.85 14.06
C GLN A 732 28.24 11.89 13.08
N LYS A 733 27.02 11.64 12.57
CA LYS A 733 26.36 12.49 11.56
C LYS A 733 25.61 13.68 12.19
N LYS A 734 25.01 13.51 13.36
CA LYS A 734 24.27 14.55 14.09
C LYS A 734 24.83 14.70 15.51
N PRO A 735 25.54 15.80 15.82
CA PRO A 735 26.24 15.94 17.10
C PRO A 735 25.30 16.06 18.31
N ASN A 736 24.04 16.49 18.10
CA ASN A 736 23.02 16.54 19.15
C ASN A 736 22.33 15.18 19.40
N VAL A 737 22.61 14.15 18.59
CA VAL A 737 22.01 12.82 18.74
C VAL A 737 23.06 11.84 19.24
N THR A 738 22.78 11.15 20.33
CA THR A 738 23.62 10.07 20.85
C THR A 738 22.82 8.77 20.82
N ALA A 739 23.17 7.86 19.92
CA ALA A 739 22.62 6.51 19.91
C ALA A 739 23.58 5.53 20.60
N VAL A 740 23.05 4.71 21.51
CA VAL A 740 23.79 3.70 22.27
C VAL A 740 23.07 2.36 22.20
N LYS A 741 23.74 1.35 21.66
CA LYS A 741 23.26 -0.02 21.70
C LYS A 741 23.37 -0.57 23.11
N VAL A 742 22.29 -1.14 23.64
CA VAL A 742 22.27 -1.74 24.97
C VAL A 742 22.79 -3.18 24.89
N GLU A 743 23.86 -3.46 25.61
CA GLU A 743 24.41 -4.81 25.71
C GLU A 743 23.59 -5.68 26.68
N ILE A 744 23.25 -6.88 26.23
CA ILE A 744 22.48 -7.84 27.02
C ILE A 744 23.38 -9.04 27.34
N LYS A 745 23.56 -9.31 28.63
CA LYS A 745 24.52 -10.31 29.12
C LYS A 745 23.97 -11.75 29.10
N THR A 746 22.68 -11.91 28.87
CA THR A 746 22.01 -13.21 28.81
C THR A 746 21.96 -13.69 27.35
N PRO A 747 22.24 -14.98 27.05
CA PRO A 747 22.37 -15.47 25.67
C PRO A 747 21.12 -15.31 24.77
N VAL A 748 19.93 -15.22 25.36
CA VAL A 748 18.64 -15.17 24.66
C VAL A 748 17.78 -13.96 25.06
N GLY A 749 18.44 -12.91 25.57
CA GLY A 749 17.75 -11.73 26.09
C GLY A 749 17.47 -10.66 25.05
N THR A 750 16.44 -9.85 25.31
CA THR A 750 16.04 -8.73 24.45
C THR A 750 15.89 -7.45 25.26
N HIS A 751 16.35 -6.32 24.71
CA HIS A 751 16.08 -5.00 25.27
C HIS A 751 14.73 -4.56 24.71
N HIS A 752 13.67 -4.76 25.48
CA HIS A 752 12.30 -4.67 25.00
C HIS A 752 11.50 -3.51 25.62
N THR A 753 12.12 -2.81 26.57
CA THR A 753 11.70 -1.53 27.17
C THR A 753 11.38 -0.49 26.12
N LYS A 754 10.28 0.23 26.36
CA LYS A 754 9.77 1.31 25.52
C LYS A 754 9.37 2.48 26.41
N MET A 755 10.30 3.42 26.59
CA MET A 755 10.18 4.53 27.52
C MET A 755 10.77 5.81 26.92
N GLY A 756 10.05 6.92 27.06
CA GLY A 756 10.53 8.26 26.74
C GLY A 756 10.71 9.10 28.00
N LEU A 757 11.80 9.88 28.07
CA LEU A 757 12.01 10.91 29.09
C LEU A 757 12.12 12.26 28.39
N HIS A 758 11.25 13.20 28.72
CA HIS A 758 11.21 14.52 28.11
C HIS A 758 11.52 15.59 29.15
N GLY A 759 12.52 16.43 28.88
CA GLY A 759 12.91 17.54 29.75
C GLY A 759 12.58 18.87 29.10
N TYR A 760 11.95 19.77 29.86
CA TYR A 760 11.48 21.07 29.39
C TYR A 760 12.34 22.24 29.90
N SER A 761 12.22 23.42 29.27
CA SER A 761 13.02 24.62 29.57
C SER A 761 12.74 25.22 30.95
N ASP A 762 11.55 25.00 31.49
CA ASP A 762 11.14 25.40 32.84
C ASP A 762 11.66 24.47 33.96
N GLY A 763 12.53 23.52 33.62
CA GLY A 763 13.09 22.53 34.54
C GLY A 763 12.21 21.31 34.78
N SER A 764 10.93 21.34 34.39
CA SER A 764 10.02 20.21 34.52
C SER A 764 10.38 19.05 33.57
N MET A 765 9.76 17.90 33.79
CA MET A 765 9.89 16.73 32.91
C MET A 765 8.60 15.91 32.81
N ARG A 766 8.61 14.96 31.86
CA ARG A 766 7.61 13.90 31.75
C ARG A 766 8.27 12.55 31.48
N VAL A 767 7.60 11.51 31.96
CA VAL A 767 7.94 10.11 31.69
C VAL A 767 6.83 9.49 30.86
N ILE A 768 7.20 8.82 29.77
CA ILE A 768 6.28 8.12 28.88
C ILE A 768 6.64 6.64 28.92
N VAL A 769 5.69 5.78 29.23
CA VAL A 769 5.83 4.32 29.14
C VAL A 769 4.88 3.82 28.05
N SER A 770 5.41 3.13 27.04
CA SER A 770 4.67 2.77 25.83
C SER A 770 4.83 1.29 25.49
N THR A 771 4.01 0.78 24.57
CA THR A 771 4.20 -0.53 23.92
C THR A 771 4.69 -0.43 22.48
N ALA A 772 4.77 0.79 21.93
CA ALA A 772 5.18 1.06 20.55
C ALA A 772 6.70 1.15 20.37
N ASN A 773 7.21 0.49 19.33
CA ASN A 773 8.53 0.79 18.81
C ASN A 773 8.56 2.17 18.11
N LEU A 774 9.75 2.72 17.85
CA LEU A 774 9.91 4.03 17.22
C LEU A 774 10.14 3.90 15.72
N TYR A 775 9.12 3.41 15.01
CA TYR A 775 9.09 3.36 13.55
C TYR A 775 7.62 3.35 13.07
N GLU A 776 7.39 3.75 11.82
CA GLU A 776 6.05 4.06 11.30
C GLU A 776 5.00 2.95 11.50
N ASN A 777 5.32 1.68 11.25
CA ASN A 777 4.31 0.61 11.28
C ASN A 777 3.71 0.40 12.68
N ASP A 778 4.47 0.69 13.75
CA ASP A 778 3.97 0.57 15.11
C ASP A 778 2.96 1.67 15.48
N TRP A 779 2.88 2.74 14.67
CA TRP A 779 2.01 3.91 14.85
C TRP A 779 0.96 4.09 13.74
N HIS A 780 0.98 3.25 12.69
CA HIS A 780 0.04 3.36 11.56
C HIS A 780 -1.32 2.71 11.85
N ASN A 781 -1.37 1.39 12.03
CA ASN A 781 -2.63 0.60 12.19
C ASN A 781 -2.56 -0.44 13.33
N ARG A 782 -1.65 -0.24 14.28
CA ARG A 782 -1.49 -1.14 15.44
C ARG A 782 -2.08 -0.52 16.69
N THR A 783 -2.76 -1.35 17.48
CA THR A 783 -3.20 -0.93 18.82
C THR A 783 -2.03 -1.00 19.78
N GLN A 784 -1.58 0.18 20.25
CA GLN A 784 -0.54 0.38 21.24
C GLN A 784 -1.14 1.06 22.47
N GLY A 785 -0.54 0.83 23.64
CA GLY A 785 -0.90 1.52 24.87
C GLY A 785 0.23 2.44 25.34
N LEU A 786 -0.15 3.58 25.90
CA LEU A 786 0.77 4.56 26.46
C LEU A 786 0.27 5.02 27.82
N TRP A 787 1.19 5.17 28.75
CA TRP A 787 1.01 5.99 29.94
C TRP A 787 1.95 7.19 29.85
N ILE A 788 1.40 8.37 30.06
CA ILE A 788 2.14 9.64 30.01
C ILE A 788 2.01 10.27 31.39
N SER A 789 3.13 10.52 32.07
CA SER A 789 3.06 11.11 33.42
C SER A 789 2.37 12.49 33.40
N PRO A 790 1.79 12.93 34.54
CA PRO A 790 1.52 14.35 34.74
C PRO A 790 2.80 15.18 34.56
N ARG A 791 2.66 16.51 34.52
CA ARG A 791 3.83 17.39 34.44
C ARG A 791 4.58 17.29 35.77
N LEU A 792 5.86 16.93 35.74
CA LEU A 792 6.67 16.72 36.93
C LEU A 792 7.57 17.95 37.13
N PRO A 793 7.28 18.85 38.08
CA PRO A 793 8.05 20.08 38.26
C PRO A 793 9.43 19.81 38.87
N ALA A 794 10.32 20.82 38.84
CA ALA A 794 11.56 20.75 39.58
C ALA A 794 11.31 20.80 41.10
N VAL A 795 12.15 20.11 41.86
CA VAL A 795 12.15 20.19 43.34
C VAL A 795 12.56 21.61 43.77
N PRO A 796 11.87 22.24 44.74
CA PRO A 796 12.25 23.55 45.26
C PRO A 796 13.67 23.55 45.85
N GLU A 797 14.40 24.65 45.65
CA GLU A 797 15.76 24.79 46.16
C GLU A 797 15.80 24.71 47.70
N GLY A 798 16.76 23.94 48.25
CA GLY A 798 16.88 23.72 49.70
C GLY A 798 15.96 22.64 50.29
N SER A 799 15.20 21.92 49.45
CA SER A 799 14.40 20.78 49.89
C SER A 799 15.26 19.57 50.30
N ASP A 800 14.75 18.73 51.21
CA ASP A 800 15.40 17.49 51.63
C ASP A 800 15.55 16.47 50.46
N GLU A 801 16.53 15.56 50.54
CA GLU A 801 16.81 14.57 49.50
C GLU A 801 15.61 13.63 49.22
N THR A 802 14.74 13.43 50.22
CA THR A 802 13.52 12.62 50.07
C THR A 802 12.36 13.38 49.42
N TYR A 803 12.45 14.72 49.30
CA TYR A 803 11.40 15.55 48.72
C TYR A 803 11.13 15.15 47.27
N GLY A 804 9.84 15.08 46.91
CA GLY A 804 9.40 14.79 45.55
C GLY A 804 9.37 13.31 45.19
N GLU A 805 9.49 12.39 46.14
CA GLU A 805 9.14 10.99 45.91
C GLU A 805 7.62 10.79 45.89
N SER A 806 7.15 9.93 45.00
CA SER A 806 5.76 9.50 44.90
C SER A 806 5.40 8.49 46.01
N ARG A 807 4.11 8.40 46.36
CA ARG A 807 3.60 7.31 47.23
C ARG A 807 3.81 5.91 46.63
N THR A 808 4.10 5.85 45.33
CA THR A 808 4.33 4.64 44.55
C THR A 808 5.79 4.35 44.31
N GLU A 809 6.70 5.00 45.05
CA GLU A 809 8.16 4.78 44.95
C GLU A 809 8.69 4.81 43.50
N PHE A 810 8.03 5.59 42.64
CA PHE A 810 8.26 5.64 41.21
C PHE A 810 9.62 6.24 40.89
N ARG A 811 10.02 7.32 41.59
CA ARG A 811 11.28 8.02 41.30
C ARG A 811 12.47 7.13 41.66
N SER A 812 12.47 6.55 42.85
CA SER A 812 13.50 5.58 43.29
C SER A 812 13.53 4.35 42.39
N SER A 813 12.38 3.74 42.06
CA SER A 813 12.32 2.59 41.13
C SER A 813 12.89 2.92 39.75
N LEU A 814 12.56 4.10 39.19
CA LEU A 814 13.09 4.56 37.90
C LEU A 814 14.61 4.75 37.95
N LEU A 815 15.13 5.37 39.01
CA LEU A 815 16.57 5.55 39.22
C LEU A 815 17.30 4.21 39.32
N THR A 816 16.79 3.28 40.14
CA THR A 816 17.36 1.93 40.28
C THR A 816 17.37 1.20 38.94
N TYR A 817 16.32 1.34 38.13
CA TYR A 817 16.25 0.72 36.81
C TYR A 817 17.27 1.30 35.82
N LEU A 818 17.39 2.63 35.75
CA LEU A 818 18.34 3.29 34.86
C LEU A 818 19.80 3.00 35.26
N GLU A 819 20.07 2.82 36.55
CA GLU A 819 21.40 2.47 37.06
C GLU A 819 21.90 1.10 36.54
N VAL A 820 20.99 0.14 36.32
CA VAL A 820 21.32 -1.20 35.82
C VAL A 820 21.96 -1.16 34.43
N TYR A 821 21.65 -0.15 33.60
CA TYR A 821 22.27 0.02 32.28
C TYR A 821 23.76 0.30 32.36
N LYS A 822 24.26 0.88 33.47
CA LYS A 822 25.68 1.25 33.67
C LYS A 822 26.24 2.12 32.53
N LEU A 823 25.42 3.00 31.98
CA LEU A 823 25.79 3.92 30.89
C LEU A 823 26.07 5.33 31.44
N PRO A 824 27.28 5.90 31.22
CA PRO A 824 27.59 7.28 31.63
C PRO A 824 26.63 8.32 31.04
N GLN A 825 26.10 8.08 29.84
CA GLN A 825 25.18 8.96 29.13
C GLN A 825 23.84 9.15 29.88
N LEU A 826 23.49 8.23 30.79
CA LEU A 826 22.30 8.35 31.63
C LEU A 826 22.52 9.17 32.90
N GLN A 827 23.77 9.45 33.31
CA GLN A 827 24.05 10.17 34.56
C GLN A 827 23.42 11.58 34.61
N PRO A 828 23.47 12.41 33.54
CA PRO A 828 22.79 13.70 33.54
C PRO A 828 21.27 13.57 33.72
N TRP A 829 20.68 12.50 33.18
CA TRP A 829 19.25 12.21 33.28
C TRP A 829 18.87 11.72 34.68
N MET A 830 19.66 10.83 35.27
CA MET A 830 19.48 10.39 36.65
C MET A 830 19.55 11.58 37.62
N GLU A 831 20.48 12.51 37.38
CA GLU A 831 20.58 13.73 38.18
C GLU A 831 19.35 14.64 38.02
N ARG A 832 18.87 14.81 36.78
CA ARG A 832 17.62 15.55 36.52
C ARG A 832 16.42 14.89 37.23
N ILE A 833 16.34 13.57 37.22
CA ILE A 833 15.28 12.80 37.90
C ILE A 833 15.33 13.01 39.41
N ARG A 834 16.52 13.00 40.04
CA ARG A 834 16.67 13.31 41.47
C ARG A 834 16.16 14.70 41.83
N LYS A 835 16.35 15.67 40.92
CA LYS A 835 15.90 17.07 41.08
C LYS A 835 14.47 17.34 40.60
N THR A 836 13.70 16.30 40.32
CA THR A 836 12.31 16.41 39.87
C THR A 836 11.37 15.88 40.93
N ASP A 837 10.24 16.57 41.09
CA ASP A 837 9.13 16.20 41.94
C ASP A 837 8.18 15.21 41.22
N PHE A 838 8.20 13.97 41.67
CA PHE A 838 7.35 12.87 41.24
C PHE A 838 6.15 12.66 42.17
N SER A 839 5.92 13.52 43.16
CA SER A 839 4.89 13.33 44.19
C SER A 839 3.50 13.12 43.63
N ASP A 840 3.21 13.60 42.41
CA ASP A 840 1.94 13.45 41.67
C ASP A 840 1.79 12.17 40.85
N VAL A 841 2.81 11.32 40.79
CA VAL A 841 2.68 10.00 40.14
C VAL A 841 1.84 9.06 41.00
N ARG A 842 0.93 8.31 40.35
CA ARG A 842 -0.08 7.44 41.00
C ARG A 842 -0.07 6.00 40.45
N VAL A 843 1.02 5.59 39.81
CA VAL A 843 1.21 4.24 39.28
C VAL A 843 2.53 3.68 39.78
N PHE A 844 2.62 2.36 39.95
CA PHE A 844 3.89 1.71 40.27
C PHE A 844 4.63 1.30 39.00
N LEU A 845 5.97 1.37 39.01
CA LEU A 845 6.78 0.72 38.00
C LEU A 845 6.90 -0.78 38.25
N VAL A 846 6.68 -1.56 37.20
CA VAL A 846 6.94 -3.00 37.16
C VAL A 846 7.92 -3.27 36.04
N GLN A 847 9.16 -3.61 36.41
CA GLN A 847 10.29 -3.67 35.49
C GLN A 847 10.99 -5.02 35.55
N SER A 848 11.58 -5.43 34.45
CA SER A 848 12.43 -6.63 34.35
C SER A 848 13.82 -6.22 33.89
N VAL A 849 14.83 -6.84 34.47
CA VAL A 849 16.24 -6.62 34.11
C VAL A 849 16.93 -7.97 33.89
N PRO A 850 17.76 -8.13 32.85
CA PRO A 850 18.48 -9.37 32.60
C PRO A 850 19.45 -9.69 33.74
N CYS A 851 19.33 -10.87 34.32
CA CYS A 851 20.22 -11.33 35.39
C CYS A 851 20.47 -12.83 35.28
N ASN A 852 21.76 -13.21 35.29
CA ASN A 852 22.14 -14.62 35.16
C ASN A 852 21.93 -15.39 36.47
N GLU A 853 22.15 -14.81 37.65
CA GLU A 853 21.93 -15.45 38.96
C GLU A 853 21.77 -14.40 40.07
N SER A 854 20.68 -13.62 40.05
CA SER A 854 20.40 -12.72 41.17
C SER A 854 19.73 -13.51 42.30
N TYR A 855 20.41 -13.57 43.45
CA TYR A 855 19.73 -13.67 44.75
C TYR A 855 18.67 -12.57 44.80
N ILE A 856 17.47 -12.85 45.33
CA ILE A 856 16.47 -11.81 45.64
C ILE A 856 16.95 -11.08 46.91
N PRO A 857 17.70 -9.96 46.86
CA PRO A 857 18.22 -9.33 48.07
C PRO A 857 17.16 -8.35 48.58
N ASP A 858 16.77 -8.46 49.85
CA ASP A 858 15.93 -7.48 50.58
C ASP A 858 14.67 -6.96 49.86
N GLY A 859 14.06 -7.77 48.98
CA GLY A 859 12.76 -7.46 48.40
C GLY A 859 12.63 -7.83 46.92
N PRO A 860 11.39 -8.04 46.44
CA PRO A 860 11.11 -8.40 45.05
C PRO A 860 11.11 -7.14 44.16
N LEU A 861 12.29 -6.74 43.68
CA LEU A 861 12.46 -5.52 42.87
C LEU A 861 12.01 -5.68 41.41
N TRP A 862 12.08 -6.89 40.85
CA TRP A 862 11.91 -7.11 39.41
C TRP A 862 10.81 -8.12 39.07
N ALA A 863 10.30 -8.02 37.84
CA ALA A 863 9.49 -8.98 37.12
C ALA A 863 8.25 -9.49 37.88
N HIS A 864 7.90 -10.79 37.76
CA HIS A 864 6.68 -11.31 38.38
C HIS A 864 6.68 -11.19 39.92
N PRO A 865 7.82 -11.35 40.64
CA PRO A 865 7.83 -11.14 42.09
C PRO A 865 7.47 -9.70 42.48
N ARG A 866 7.96 -8.70 41.73
CA ARG A 866 7.64 -7.28 41.97
C ARG A 866 6.15 -7.01 41.87
N LEU A 867 5.51 -7.49 40.80
CA LEU A 867 4.06 -7.39 40.65
C LEU A 867 3.34 -8.03 41.83
N GLY A 868 3.70 -9.27 42.18
CA GLY A 868 3.04 -9.98 43.27
C GLY A 868 3.20 -9.32 44.64
N HIS A 869 4.33 -8.65 44.89
CA HIS A 869 4.53 -7.88 46.12
C HIS A 869 3.61 -6.68 46.20
N LEU A 870 3.57 -5.87 45.15
CA LEU A 870 2.70 -4.69 45.08
C LEU A 870 1.23 -5.08 45.22
N LEU A 871 0.80 -6.15 44.54
CA LEU A 871 -0.56 -6.68 44.68
C LEU A 871 -0.85 -7.15 46.12
N SER A 872 0.10 -7.82 46.78
CA SER A 872 -0.08 -8.26 48.17
C SER A 872 -0.18 -7.13 49.20
N GLN A 873 0.22 -5.92 48.83
CA GLN A 873 0.16 -4.75 49.69
C GLN A 873 -1.06 -3.87 49.40
N HIS A 874 -1.53 -3.85 48.15
CA HIS A 874 -2.47 -2.83 47.68
C HIS A 874 -3.74 -3.36 47.01
N ALA A 875 -3.76 -4.60 46.51
CA ALA A 875 -4.92 -5.10 45.79
C ALA A 875 -6.03 -5.57 46.76
N ALA A 876 -7.26 -5.16 46.48
CA ALA A 876 -8.44 -5.58 47.23
C ALA A 876 -8.62 -7.10 47.17
N PRO A 877 -9.14 -7.78 48.20
CA PRO A 877 -9.36 -9.23 48.15
C PRO A 877 -10.33 -9.63 47.03
N LEU A 878 -9.96 -10.65 46.26
CA LEU A 878 -10.86 -11.26 45.27
C LEU A 878 -10.74 -12.78 45.32
N ASP A 879 -11.87 -13.47 45.20
CA ASP A 879 -11.87 -14.94 45.15
C ASP A 879 -11.34 -15.48 43.81
N SER A 880 -11.08 -16.80 43.77
CA SER A 880 -10.55 -17.50 42.61
C SER A 880 -11.54 -17.66 41.43
N SER A 881 -12.80 -17.23 41.58
CA SER A 881 -13.81 -17.31 40.51
C SER A 881 -13.63 -16.22 39.45
N PHE A 882 -12.91 -15.13 39.78
CA PHE A 882 -12.70 -13.99 38.91
C PHE A 882 -11.48 -14.13 37.99
N PRO A 883 -11.60 -13.76 36.70
CA PRO A 883 -10.58 -14.08 35.73
C PRO A 883 -9.33 -13.21 35.84
N LEU A 884 -8.17 -13.87 35.72
CA LEU A 884 -6.89 -13.24 35.42
C LEU A 884 -6.72 -13.21 33.91
N VAL A 885 -6.62 -12.01 33.33
CA VAL A 885 -6.56 -11.83 31.88
C VAL A 885 -5.22 -11.27 31.48
N ALA A 886 -4.54 -11.99 30.60
CA ALA A 886 -3.35 -11.53 29.91
C ALA A 886 -3.72 -11.22 28.45
N GLN A 887 -3.30 -10.08 27.93
CA GLN A 887 -3.32 -9.79 26.51
C GLN A 887 -1.87 -9.58 26.07
N SER A 888 -1.45 -10.28 25.01
CA SER A 888 -0.07 -10.23 24.57
C SER A 888 0.04 -10.33 23.05
N SER A 889 1.10 -9.76 22.48
CA SER A 889 1.42 -9.89 21.05
C SER A 889 2.43 -11.02 20.79
N SER A 890 2.99 -11.65 21.83
CA SER A 890 3.87 -12.80 21.68
C SER A 890 3.69 -13.78 22.84
N ILE A 891 3.78 -15.08 22.53
CA ILE A 891 3.61 -16.16 23.50
C ILE A 891 4.88 -17.01 23.52
N GLY A 892 5.51 -17.12 24.70
CA GLY A 892 6.70 -17.94 24.90
C GLY A 892 6.40 -19.40 25.27
N CYS A 893 7.46 -20.17 25.55
CA CYS A 893 7.37 -21.60 25.90
C CYS A 893 6.95 -21.84 27.37
N TYR A 894 5.82 -22.51 27.55
CA TYR A 894 5.25 -22.91 28.84
C TYR A 894 5.29 -24.43 29.10
N GLY A 895 5.70 -25.23 28.11
CA GLY A 895 5.79 -26.68 28.22
C GLY A 895 4.43 -27.39 28.15
N ARG A 896 4.43 -28.70 28.43
CA ARG A 896 3.30 -29.60 28.12
C ARG A 896 2.09 -29.54 29.05
N SER A 897 2.13 -28.75 30.12
CA SER A 897 1.03 -28.65 31.09
C SER A 897 0.90 -27.24 31.68
N PRO A 898 -0.33 -26.73 31.91
CA PRO A 898 -0.54 -25.44 32.56
C PRO A 898 -0.01 -25.41 34.02
N HIS A 899 0.07 -26.58 34.66
CA HIS A 899 0.42 -26.74 36.07
C HIS A 899 1.87 -26.33 36.36
N ALA A 900 2.78 -26.51 35.40
CA ALA A 900 4.20 -26.29 35.64
C ALA A 900 4.54 -24.81 35.85
N ARG A 901 3.76 -23.88 35.28
CA ARG A 901 4.14 -22.46 35.23
C ARG A 901 3.00 -21.47 35.42
N ILE A 902 1.85 -21.64 34.76
CA ILE A 902 0.71 -20.75 35.02
C ILE A 902 0.28 -20.90 36.48
N GLN A 903 0.19 -22.13 36.98
CA GLN A 903 -0.20 -22.39 38.36
C GLN A 903 0.91 -22.12 39.39
N ARG A 904 2.18 -22.35 39.04
CA ARG A 904 3.30 -22.27 40.00
C ARG A 904 3.98 -20.91 40.06
N GLU A 905 3.96 -20.11 38.99
CA GLU A 905 4.73 -18.85 38.92
C GLU A 905 3.84 -17.64 38.63
N ILE A 906 2.98 -17.71 37.60
CA ILE A 906 2.15 -16.59 37.18
C ILE A 906 0.99 -16.37 38.16
N THR A 907 0.10 -17.35 38.35
CA THR A 907 -1.08 -17.22 39.22
C THR A 907 -0.71 -16.84 40.66
N PRO A 908 0.35 -17.42 41.27
CA PRO A 908 0.76 -17.05 42.63
C PRO A 908 1.33 -15.64 42.76
N SER A 909 1.72 -14.98 41.66
CA SER A 909 2.18 -13.58 41.70
C SER A 909 1.08 -12.62 41.25
N PHE A 910 0.43 -12.91 40.14
CA PHE A 910 -0.59 -12.07 39.51
C PHE A 910 -1.95 -12.17 40.23
N GLY A 911 -2.18 -13.24 40.98
CA GLY A 911 -3.41 -13.50 41.73
C GLY A 911 -3.32 -13.15 43.21
N LYS A 912 -2.29 -12.45 43.67
CA LYS A 912 -2.16 -12.00 45.07
C LYS A 912 -3.10 -10.85 45.38
N ASP A 913 -3.46 -10.74 46.65
CA ASP A 913 -4.17 -9.61 47.24
C ASP A 913 -3.70 -9.35 48.68
N THR A 914 -4.30 -8.34 49.32
CA THR A 914 -3.99 -7.88 50.68
C THR A 914 -4.23 -8.92 51.78
N CYS A 915 -5.05 -9.95 51.55
CA CYS A 915 -5.21 -11.08 52.47
C CYS A 915 -4.05 -12.08 52.37
N ARG A 916 -3.13 -11.90 51.42
CA ARG A 916 -2.03 -12.82 51.07
C ARG A 916 -2.51 -14.20 50.63
N ASP A 917 -3.81 -14.34 50.35
CA ASP A 917 -4.36 -15.55 49.78
C ASP A 917 -3.86 -15.68 48.33
N THR A 918 -3.37 -16.87 47.99
CA THR A 918 -2.95 -17.18 46.63
C THR A 918 -4.04 -18.01 46.00
N ILE A 919 -4.54 -17.60 44.83
CA ILE A 919 -5.35 -18.48 43.99
C ILE A 919 -4.44 -19.65 43.57
N ARG A 920 -4.67 -20.85 44.15
CA ARG A 920 -3.85 -22.04 43.86
C ARG A 920 -4.39 -22.88 42.69
N GLY A 921 -5.57 -22.58 42.15
CA GLY A 921 -6.21 -23.33 41.06
C GLY A 921 -6.21 -22.59 39.70
N VAL A 922 -6.19 -23.34 38.58
CA VAL A 922 -6.24 -22.81 37.20
C VAL A 922 -7.62 -22.90 36.50
N PRO A 923 -8.78 -22.71 37.15
CA PRO A 923 -9.95 -22.20 36.45
C PRO A 923 -9.87 -20.67 36.45
N ASN A 924 -10.06 -20.01 35.30
CA ASN A 924 -10.19 -18.55 35.11
C ASN A 924 -8.95 -17.76 34.68
N PHE A 925 -7.83 -18.38 34.31
CA PHE A 925 -6.82 -17.68 33.49
C PHE A 925 -7.36 -17.50 32.06
N ARG A 926 -7.12 -16.35 31.42
CA ARG A 926 -7.58 -16.07 30.05
C ARG A 926 -6.49 -15.30 29.30
N VAL A 927 -6.29 -15.63 28.03
CA VAL A 927 -5.27 -15.02 27.18
C VAL A 927 -5.93 -14.46 25.94
N ILE A 928 -5.92 -13.14 25.78
CA ILE A 928 -6.36 -12.50 24.55
C ILE A 928 -5.19 -12.53 23.57
N TYR A 929 -5.38 -13.23 22.46
CA TYR A 929 -4.44 -13.30 21.35
C TYR A 929 -5.24 -13.33 20.03
N PRO A 930 -4.79 -12.69 18.94
CA PRO A 930 -5.55 -12.66 17.70
C PRO A 930 -5.70 -14.05 17.06
N THR A 931 -6.90 -14.34 16.54
CA THR A 931 -7.11 -15.48 15.66
C THR A 931 -6.55 -15.20 14.27
N TYR A 932 -6.35 -16.25 13.45
CA TYR A 932 -6.05 -16.06 12.03
C TYR A 932 -7.08 -15.15 11.35
N ALA A 933 -8.37 -15.34 11.66
CA ALA A 933 -9.44 -14.52 11.13
C ALA A 933 -9.38 -13.05 11.60
N ASN A 934 -8.95 -12.78 12.84
CA ASN A 934 -8.73 -11.40 13.29
C ASN A 934 -7.67 -10.70 12.45
N VAL A 935 -6.57 -11.40 12.17
CA VAL A 935 -5.44 -10.85 11.42
C VAL A 935 -5.80 -10.72 9.94
N SER A 936 -6.34 -11.77 9.31
CA SER A 936 -6.69 -11.76 7.88
C SER A 936 -7.71 -10.67 7.52
N ASN A 937 -8.60 -10.32 8.46
CA ASN A 937 -9.59 -9.26 8.30
C ASN A 937 -9.16 -7.90 8.88
N SER A 938 -7.92 -7.77 9.33
CA SER A 938 -7.36 -6.52 9.86
C SER A 938 -7.19 -5.47 8.75
N HIS A 939 -6.93 -4.21 9.12
CA HIS A 939 -6.64 -3.14 8.15
C HIS A 939 -5.44 -3.47 7.26
N ASP A 940 -4.47 -4.20 7.81
CA ASP A 940 -3.21 -4.55 7.13
C ASP A 940 -3.25 -5.98 6.57
N GLY A 941 -4.40 -6.67 6.59
CA GLY A 941 -4.48 -8.09 6.22
C GLY A 941 -3.50 -8.97 7.02
N LEU A 942 -2.91 -9.99 6.38
CA LEU A 942 -1.94 -10.87 7.05
C LEU A 942 -0.67 -10.12 7.52
N ASP A 943 -0.28 -9.02 6.88
CA ASP A 943 0.85 -8.18 7.34
C ASP A 943 0.60 -7.55 8.72
N GLY A 944 -0.69 -7.42 9.11
CA GLY A 944 -1.09 -7.07 10.48
C GLY A 944 -0.52 -8.04 11.53
N GLY A 945 -0.20 -9.27 11.13
CA GLY A 945 0.37 -10.34 11.95
C GLY A 945 1.89 -10.26 12.16
N ARG A 946 2.64 -9.38 11.47
CA ARG A 946 4.11 -9.31 11.59
C ARG A 946 4.64 -9.02 13.00
N ALA A 947 3.84 -8.36 13.83
CA ALA A 947 4.18 -8.07 15.23
C ALA A 947 3.65 -9.15 16.21
N LEU A 948 2.97 -10.17 15.70
CA LEU A 948 2.39 -11.26 16.47
C LEU A 948 3.33 -12.47 16.46
N LEU A 949 4.26 -12.50 17.42
CA LEU A 949 5.30 -13.52 17.47
C LEU A 949 4.81 -14.76 18.24
N TYR A 950 4.17 -15.68 17.52
CA TYR A 950 3.84 -17.01 18.03
C TYR A 950 3.99 -18.06 16.95
N ASN A 951 4.70 -19.14 17.26
CA ASN A 951 5.03 -20.19 16.30
C ASN A 951 4.08 -21.38 16.47
N GLU A 952 3.68 -21.99 15.35
CA GLU A 952 2.78 -23.15 15.34
C GLU A 952 3.40 -24.36 16.07
N GLU A 953 4.67 -24.66 15.82
CA GLU A 953 5.40 -25.75 16.48
C GLU A 953 5.37 -25.58 18.01
N LEU A 954 5.65 -24.36 18.47
CA LEU A 954 5.60 -24.03 19.89
C LEU A 954 4.19 -24.20 20.46
N HIS A 955 3.15 -23.82 19.70
CA HIS A 955 1.77 -24.04 20.10
C HIS A 955 1.45 -25.52 20.29
N TRP A 956 1.99 -26.38 19.43
CA TRP A 956 1.79 -27.82 19.53
C TRP A 956 2.32 -28.41 20.83
N GLU A 957 3.49 -27.95 21.28
CA GLU A 957 4.07 -28.37 22.57
C GLU A 957 3.22 -27.96 23.78
N GLN A 958 2.41 -26.92 23.64
CA GLN A 958 1.58 -26.36 24.70
C GLN A 958 0.11 -26.22 24.30
N ARG A 959 -0.42 -27.19 23.53
CA ARG A 959 -1.78 -27.14 22.94
C ARG A 959 -2.91 -26.97 23.97
N TRP A 960 -2.65 -27.30 25.23
CA TRP A 960 -3.55 -27.00 26.34
C TRP A 960 -3.91 -25.50 26.43
N LEU A 961 -3.04 -24.60 25.94
CA LEU A 961 -3.24 -23.16 25.94
C LEU A 961 -4.45 -22.73 25.10
N LEU A 962 -4.82 -23.49 24.06
CA LEU A 962 -5.96 -23.20 23.19
C LEU A 962 -7.27 -23.00 23.99
N ARG A 963 -7.43 -23.73 25.10
CA ARG A 963 -8.62 -23.62 25.98
C ARG A 963 -8.67 -22.32 26.78
N TYR A 964 -7.58 -21.57 26.79
CA TYR A 964 -7.43 -20.31 27.52
C TYR A 964 -7.41 -19.11 26.55
N LEU A 965 -7.50 -19.32 25.23
CA LEU A 965 -7.41 -18.25 24.23
C LEU A 965 -8.77 -17.56 23.97
N TYR A 966 -8.70 -16.24 23.84
CA TYR A 966 -9.81 -15.32 23.59
C TYR A 966 -9.47 -14.39 22.44
N GLN A 967 -10.48 -14.07 21.62
CA GLN A 967 -10.32 -13.32 20.39
C GLN A 967 -9.95 -11.86 20.68
N TRP A 968 -9.21 -11.25 19.75
CA TRP A 968 -9.03 -9.80 19.76
C TRP A 968 -10.34 -9.12 19.33
N THR A 969 -10.95 -8.38 20.25
CA THR A 969 -12.17 -7.61 20.01
C THR A 969 -12.02 -6.22 20.63
N ASN A 970 -12.31 -5.18 19.85
CA ASN A 970 -12.27 -3.80 20.31
C ASN A 970 -13.19 -2.92 19.47
N HIS A 971 -14.49 -3.18 19.59
CA HIS A 971 -15.53 -2.38 18.95
C HIS A 971 -15.74 -1.06 19.69
N ALA A 972 -15.67 -1.06 21.02
CA ALA A 972 -15.95 0.11 21.85
C ALA A 972 -14.99 1.29 21.61
N ARG A 973 -13.75 0.99 21.19
CA ARG A 973 -12.71 2.00 20.88
C ARG A 973 -12.26 1.94 19.42
N TYR A 974 -13.08 1.39 18.52
CA TYR A 974 -12.86 1.43 17.06
C TYR A 974 -11.53 0.81 16.59
N ARG A 975 -11.12 -0.31 17.20
CA ARG A 975 -9.79 -0.96 17.02
C ARG A 975 -9.89 -2.45 16.72
N ASN A 976 -11.07 -2.98 16.44
CA ASN A 976 -11.29 -4.40 16.14
C ASN A 976 -10.47 -4.88 14.91
N LYS A 977 -10.16 -3.98 13.97
CA LYS A 977 -9.31 -4.25 12.80
C LYS A 977 -7.85 -3.81 12.96
N ALA A 978 -7.47 -3.25 14.12
CA ALA A 978 -6.11 -2.81 14.41
C ALA A 978 -5.43 -3.84 15.33
N MET A 979 -4.53 -4.65 14.77
CA MET A 979 -3.93 -5.76 15.50
C MET A 979 -3.14 -5.28 16.74
N PRO A 980 -3.24 -6.01 17.87
CA PRO A 980 -2.62 -5.57 19.10
C PRO A 980 -1.11 -5.79 19.08
N SER A 981 -0.37 -4.70 19.28
CA SER A 981 1.01 -4.76 19.77
C SER A 981 1.11 -4.31 21.23
N ILE A 982 0.02 -3.81 21.81
CA ILE A 982 -0.14 -3.60 23.25
C ILE A 982 0.00 -4.93 24.03
N LYS A 983 0.49 -4.85 25.28
CA LYS A 983 0.48 -5.97 26.24
C LYS A 983 -0.08 -5.49 27.56
N THR A 984 -1.08 -6.21 28.06
CA THR A 984 -1.75 -5.85 29.30
C THR A 984 -2.06 -7.05 30.16
N TYR A 985 -2.12 -6.83 31.46
CA TYR A 985 -2.53 -7.84 32.42
C TYR A 985 -3.51 -7.19 33.39
N CYS A 986 -4.58 -7.89 33.74
CA CYS A 986 -5.55 -7.38 34.70
C CYS A 986 -6.34 -8.51 35.35
N ARG A 987 -7.04 -8.16 36.42
CA ARG A 987 -8.02 -9.01 37.08
C ARG A 987 -9.25 -8.18 37.38
N TRP A 988 -10.44 -8.73 37.16
CA TRP A 988 -11.68 -7.98 37.31
C TRP A 988 -12.82 -8.79 37.88
N SER A 989 -13.77 -8.09 38.47
CA SER A 989 -15.03 -8.61 38.96
C SER A 989 -16.21 -7.91 38.27
N SER A 990 -17.43 -8.23 38.68
CA SER A 990 -18.61 -7.46 38.29
C SER A 990 -18.58 -6.01 38.82
N GLN A 991 -17.75 -5.72 39.82
CA GLN A 991 -17.61 -4.39 40.42
C GLN A 991 -16.59 -3.51 39.67
N GLY A 992 -15.61 -4.11 38.96
CA GLY A 992 -14.60 -3.39 38.19
C GLY A 992 -13.26 -4.12 38.13
N LEU A 993 -12.19 -3.42 37.72
CA LEU A 993 -10.82 -3.95 37.70
C LEU A 993 -10.20 -3.89 39.10
N GLN A 994 -9.70 -5.01 39.61
CA GLN A 994 -8.89 -5.06 40.83
C GLN A 994 -7.56 -4.32 40.62
N TRP A 995 -6.97 -4.50 39.44
CA TRP A 995 -5.75 -3.85 38.98
C TRP A 995 -5.62 -3.99 37.47
N PHE A 996 -4.83 -3.10 36.87
CA PHE A 996 -4.49 -3.13 35.45
C PHE A 996 -3.02 -2.80 35.26
N LEU A 997 -2.33 -3.53 34.39
CA LEU A 997 -0.92 -3.34 34.07
C LEU A 997 -0.78 -3.12 32.56
N LEU A 998 -0.16 -2.00 32.17
CA LEU A 998 0.37 -1.77 30.82
C LEU A 998 1.87 -2.05 30.83
N THR A 999 2.39 -2.89 29.93
CA THR A 999 3.82 -3.24 29.94
C THR A 999 4.35 -3.61 28.55
N SER A 1000 5.67 -3.58 28.37
CA SER A 1000 6.33 -4.22 27.24
C SER A 1000 6.38 -5.76 27.37
N SER A 1001 6.24 -6.30 28.59
CA SER A 1001 6.38 -7.73 28.88
C SER A 1001 5.33 -8.60 28.16
N ASN A 1002 5.78 -9.33 27.14
CA ASN A 1002 4.98 -10.40 26.54
C ASN A 1002 4.78 -11.58 27.51
N LEU A 1003 3.83 -12.46 27.20
CA LEU A 1003 3.55 -13.65 27.98
C LEU A 1003 4.68 -14.69 27.76
N SER A 1004 5.83 -14.51 28.43
CA SER A 1004 7.04 -15.32 28.22
C SER A 1004 7.88 -15.57 29.49
N LYS A 1005 8.84 -16.51 29.41
CA LYS A 1005 9.88 -16.75 30.44
C LYS A 1005 10.89 -15.62 30.50
N SER A 1006 11.33 -15.17 29.33
CA SER A 1006 12.37 -14.16 29.20
C SER A 1006 11.96 -12.81 29.79
N ALA A 1007 10.70 -12.43 29.65
CA ALA A 1007 10.16 -11.15 30.14
C ALA A 1007 9.84 -11.17 31.65
N TRP A 1008 9.07 -12.16 32.10
CA TRP A 1008 8.58 -12.21 33.48
C TRP A 1008 9.51 -12.92 34.46
N GLY A 1009 10.49 -13.66 33.94
CA GLY A 1009 11.41 -14.45 34.71
C GLY A 1009 10.89 -15.81 35.14
N VAL A 1010 11.79 -16.61 35.68
CA VAL A 1010 11.54 -17.94 36.27
C VAL A 1010 12.22 -17.99 37.63
N THR A 1011 11.45 -18.31 38.68
CA THR A 1011 12.01 -18.54 40.01
C THR A 1011 12.43 -20.00 40.14
N ARG A 1012 13.69 -20.26 40.49
CA ARG A 1012 14.21 -21.59 40.82
C ARG A 1012 14.54 -21.68 42.31
N TYR A 1013 14.19 -22.82 42.91
CA TYR A 1013 14.46 -23.15 44.31
C TYR A 1013 13.97 -22.07 45.31
N ASP A 1014 12.91 -21.34 44.96
CA ASP A 1014 12.30 -20.25 45.74
C ASP A 1014 13.27 -19.12 46.15
N LYS A 1015 14.43 -19.00 45.51
CA LYS A 1015 15.49 -18.03 45.88
C LYS A 1015 16.18 -17.34 44.72
N LEU A 1016 16.18 -17.93 43.53
CA LEU A 1016 16.89 -17.42 42.36
C LEU A 1016 15.91 -17.02 41.27
N LEU A 1017 15.92 -15.75 40.88
CA LEU A 1017 15.12 -15.23 39.78
C LEU A 1017 15.99 -15.11 38.52
N TYR A 1018 15.58 -15.79 37.44
CA TYR A 1018 16.23 -15.73 36.14
C TYR A 1018 15.37 -14.92 35.17
N VAL A 1019 15.86 -13.77 34.73
CA VAL A 1019 15.20 -12.88 33.77
C VAL A 1019 16.17 -12.65 32.61
N ASN A 1020 15.68 -12.67 31.37
CA ASN A 1020 16.52 -12.45 30.19
C ASN A 1020 16.33 -11.08 29.55
N ASN A 1021 15.17 -10.43 29.75
CA ASN A 1021 14.83 -9.20 29.03
C ASN A 1021 14.90 -7.96 29.92
N PHE A 1022 15.20 -6.82 29.29
CA PHE A 1022 14.79 -5.54 29.83
C PHE A 1022 13.33 -5.29 29.46
N GLU A 1023 12.48 -5.07 30.45
CA GLU A 1023 11.07 -4.71 30.25
C GLU A 1023 10.68 -3.60 31.22
N THR A 1024 9.63 -2.85 30.88
CA THR A 1024 9.04 -1.83 31.76
C THR A 1024 7.52 -1.82 31.63
N GLY A 1025 6.85 -1.30 32.64
CA GLY A 1025 5.39 -1.20 32.69
C GLY A 1025 4.90 -0.39 33.88
N VAL A 1026 3.64 0.00 33.83
CA VAL A 1026 2.96 0.77 34.88
C VAL A 1026 1.73 0.03 35.39
N LEU A 1027 1.66 -0.12 36.71
CA LEU A 1027 0.57 -0.79 37.42
C LEU A 1027 -0.40 0.25 38.01
N PHE A 1028 -1.66 0.13 37.62
CA PHE A 1028 -2.80 0.89 38.13
C PHE A 1028 -3.50 0.11 39.23
N LEU A 1029 -3.65 0.75 40.39
CA LEU A 1029 -4.33 0.20 41.55
C LEU A 1029 -5.36 1.22 42.08
N PRO A 1030 -6.62 0.80 42.33
CA PRO A 1030 -7.70 1.71 42.76
C PRO A 1030 -7.32 2.59 43.95
N ARG A 1031 -6.83 1.96 45.04
CA ARG A 1031 -6.48 2.62 46.31
C ARG A 1031 -5.36 3.68 46.21
N ILE A 1032 -4.60 3.67 45.12
CA ILE A 1032 -3.53 4.65 44.89
C ILE A 1032 -4.06 5.89 44.15
N LEU A 1033 -5.07 5.70 43.29
CA LEU A 1033 -5.64 6.75 42.44
C LEU A 1033 -6.62 7.68 43.18
N ASP A 1034 -6.99 7.31 44.40
CA ASP A 1034 -8.07 7.88 45.23
C ASP A 1034 -7.81 9.34 45.72
N VAL A 1035 -6.56 9.79 45.78
CA VAL A 1035 -6.19 11.01 46.53
C VAL A 1035 -6.45 12.35 45.81
N PHE A 1036 -7.24 12.40 44.73
CA PHE A 1036 -7.54 13.66 44.01
C PHE A 1036 -8.87 14.33 44.39
N TYR A 1037 -9.74 13.70 45.18
CA TYR A 1037 -11.00 14.31 45.62
C TYR A 1037 -10.87 15.01 46.97
N ILE A 1038 -10.09 16.08 47.02
CA ILE A 1038 -10.20 17.10 48.08
C ILE A 1038 -11.44 17.96 47.78
N HIS A 1039 -12.64 17.38 47.96
CA HIS A 1039 -13.79 18.02 48.63
C HIS A 1039 -15.15 17.32 48.43
N GLN A 1040 -15.33 16.38 47.48
CA GLN A 1040 -16.59 15.61 47.37
C GLN A 1040 -16.31 14.19 46.87
N SER A 1041 -16.49 13.20 47.76
CA SER A 1041 -16.36 11.74 47.60
C SER A 1041 -14.96 11.15 47.35
N GLN A 1042 -14.43 10.47 48.37
CA GLN A 1042 -13.34 9.50 48.27
C GLN A 1042 -13.71 8.38 47.28
N LEU A 1043 -12.76 7.93 46.47
CA LEU A 1043 -12.70 6.64 45.77
C LEU A 1043 -12.48 5.54 46.83
N ASP A 1044 -13.38 5.43 47.81
CA ASP A 1044 -13.38 4.33 48.81
C ASP A 1044 -13.87 3.03 48.14
N GLU A 1045 -13.29 2.73 46.96
CA GLU A 1045 -13.72 1.71 46.01
C GLU A 1045 -12.52 0.81 45.72
N ASP A 1046 -12.73 -0.48 45.98
CA ASP A 1046 -11.74 -1.53 45.81
C ASP A 1046 -11.44 -1.87 44.32
N PHE A 1047 -12.08 -1.18 43.37
CA PHE A 1047 -12.06 -1.49 41.95
C PHE A 1047 -12.04 -0.25 41.03
N LEU A 1048 -11.32 -0.33 39.89
CA LEU A 1048 -11.41 0.68 38.83
C LEU A 1048 -12.71 0.47 38.05
N PRO A 1049 -13.48 1.53 37.77
CA PRO A 1049 -14.79 1.42 37.14
C PRO A 1049 -14.67 0.96 35.68
N LEU A 1050 -15.29 -0.18 35.36
CA LEU A 1050 -15.41 -0.68 33.98
C LEU A 1050 -16.63 -0.11 33.23
N ALA A 1051 -17.56 0.53 33.95
CA ALA A 1051 -18.73 1.19 33.40
C ALA A 1051 -18.92 2.57 34.07
N PRO A 1052 -19.59 3.53 33.40
CA PRO A 1052 -19.90 4.82 34.02
C PRO A 1052 -20.73 4.61 35.29
N ASN A 1053 -20.21 5.04 36.44
CA ASN A 1053 -20.89 4.91 37.74
C ASN A 1053 -21.32 6.26 38.33
N GLY A 1054 -21.13 7.36 37.58
CA GLY A 1054 -21.48 8.73 38.00
C GLY A 1054 -20.57 9.35 39.05
N LYS A 1055 -19.65 8.58 39.65
CA LYS A 1055 -18.70 9.05 40.68
C LYS A 1055 -17.29 9.22 40.14
N HIS A 1056 -16.84 8.29 39.30
CA HIS A 1056 -15.46 8.24 38.79
C HIS A 1056 -15.45 7.99 37.28
N PRO A 1057 -14.45 8.54 36.55
CA PRO A 1057 -14.33 8.32 35.11
C PRO A 1057 -14.10 6.83 34.83
N GLN A 1058 -14.74 6.30 33.79
CA GLN A 1058 -14.57 4.90 33.38
C GLN A 1058 -13.11 4.63 32.98
N PHE A 1059 -12.55 3.51 33.44
CA PHE A 1059 -11.22 3.09 33.02
C PHE A 1059 -11.21 2.74 31.52
N PRO A 1060 -10.28 3.31 30.74
CA PRO A 1060 -10.26 3.15 29.29
C PRO A 1060 -9.66 1.82 28.84
N MET A 1061 -10.44 0.74 28.96
CA MET A 1061 -10.00 -0.59 28.53
C MET A 1061 -9.59 -0.63 27.04
N PRO A 1062 -8.48 -1.30 26.70
CA PRO A 1062 -7.95 -1.36 25.34
C PRO A 1062 -8.56 -2.49 24.48
N TYR A 1063 -9.59 -3.16 24.96
CA TYR A 1063 -10.38 -4.19 24.28
C TYR A 1063 -11.76 -4.29 24.94
N ASP A 1064 -12.69 -4.97 24.27
CA ASP A 1064 -14.05 -5.12 24.75
C ASP A 1064 -14.11 -6.01 26.01
N VAL A 1065 -14.98 -5.62 26.95
CA VAL A 1065 -15.34 -6.41 28.13
C VAL A 1065 -16.86 -6.57 28.11
N PRO A 1066 -17.41 -7.80 28.14
CA PRO A 1066 -16.72 -9.08 28.34
C PRO A 1066 -15.94 -9.56 27.11
N ILE A 1067 -14.84 -10.27 27.36
CA ILE A 1067 -14.00 -10.86 26.31
C ILE A 1067 -14.63 -12.09 25.67
N VAL A 1068 -14.37 -12.29 24.37
CA VAL A 1068 -15.00 -13.34 23.54
C VAL A 1068 -14.08 -14.56 23.41
N PRO A 1069 -14.52 -15.77 23.79
CA PRO A 1069 -13.70 -16.98 23.63
C PRO A 1069 -13.52 -17.34 22.15
N TYR A 1070 -12.48 -18.11 21.84
CA TYR A 1070 -12.30 -18.69 20.51
C TYR A 1070 -13.50 -19.59 20.15
N ALA A 1071 -13.99 -19.47 18.92
CA ALA A 1071 -14.98 -20.37 18.35
C ALA A 1071 -14.35 -21.76 18.08
N PRO A 1072 -15.15 -22.84 17.94
CA PRO A 1072 -14.62 -24.19 17.74
C PRO A 1072 -13.70 -24.37 16.53
N ARG A 1073 -13.77 -23.47 15.54
CA ARG A 1073 -12.94 -23.48 14.32
C ARG A 1073 -11.84 -22.41 14.33
N ASP A 1074 -11.76 -21.58 15.36
CA ASP A 1074 -10.73 -20.54 15.43
C ASP A 1074 -9.38 -21.17 15.71
N ILE A 1075 -8.39 -20.72 14.95
CA ILE A 1075 -6.97 -21.01 15.20
C ILE A 1075 -6.27 -19.72 15.60
N PRO A 1076 -5.27 -19.77 16.50
CA PRO A 1076 -4.40 -18.64 16.76
C PRO A 1076 -3.69 -18.24 15.46
N PHE A 1077 -3.40 -16.96 15.30
CA PHE A 1077 -2.48 -16.56 14.25
C PHE A 1077 -1.07 -17.09 14.57
N PHE A 1078 -0.40 -17.68 13.59
CA PHE A 1078 0.98 -18.13 13.72
C PHE A 1078 1.87 -17.37 12.74
N LEU A 1079 3.14 -17.17 13.09
CA LEU A 1079 4.09 -16.48 12.23
C LEU A 1079 4.27 -17.23 10.89
N GLU A 1080 4.17 -18.55 10.92
CA GLU A 1080 4.19 -19.42 9.76
C GLU A 1080 3.04 -19.16 8.78
N CYS A 1081 1.93 -18.55 9.23
CA CYS A 1081 0.87 -18.11 8.32
C CYS A 1081 1.33 -17.00 7.35
N LEU A 1082 2.41 -16.29 7.69
CA LEU A 1082 3.08 -15.34 6.77
C LEU A 1082 3.93 -16.08 5.73
N ILE A 1083 4.46 -17.26 6.09
CA ILE A 1083 5.36 -18.08 5.25
C ILE A 1083 4.57 -19.05 4.40
N SER A 1084 3.40 -19.54 4.84
CA SER A 1084 2.53 -20.39 4.03
C SER A 1084 2.02 -19.66 2.79
N GLU A 1085 1.96 -18.33 2.76
CA GLU A 1085 1.76 -17.60 1.49
C GLU A 1085 3.01 -17.64 0.58
N GLU A 1086 4.22 -17.77 1.12
CA GLU A 1086 5.48 -17.87 0.35
C GLU A 1086 5.84 -19.32 -0.03
N SER A 1087 5.37 -20.33 0.71
CA SER A 1087 5.67 -21.76 0.49
C SER A 1087 4.47 -22.60 0.04
N ASP A 1088 3.21 -22.23 0.29
CA ASP A 1088 2.05 -22.82 -0.42
C ASP A 1088 1.83 -22.19 -1.81
N GLU A 1089 2.50 -21.08 -2.14
CA GLU A 1089 2.72 -20.64 -3.54
C GLU A 1089 3.82 -21.47 -4.25
N GLY A 1090 4.54 -22.35 -3.54
CA GLY A 1090 5.66 -23.17 -4.07
C GLY A 1090 5.61 -24.68 -3.82
N ASN A 1091 4.78 -25.21 -2.91
CA ASN A 1091 4.80 -26.62 -2.48
C ASN A 1091 3.40 -27.30 -2.35
N ARG A 1092 2.31 -26.65 -2.79
CA ARG A 1092 1.01 -27.34 -3.00
C ARG A 1092 0.92 -28.14 -4.32
N ASP A 1093 2.06 -28.32 -5.01
CA ASP A 1093 2.17 -29.18 -6.19
C ASP A 1093 2.66 -30.61 -5.87
N GLU A 1094 2.98 -30.98 -4.62
CA GLU A 1094 3.47 -32.35 -4.33
C GLU A 1094 2.89 -33.10 -3.10
N ALA A 1095 1.93 -32.56 -2.35
CA ALA A 1095 1.42 -33.25 -1.13
C ALA A 1095 -0.12 -33.33 -0.99
N SER A 1096 -0.84 -33.47 -2.10
CA SER A 1096 -2.16 -34.12 -2.10
C SER A 1096 -2.34 -35.00 -3.35
N HIS A 1097 -1.52 -36.05 -3.44
CA HIS A 1097 -1.84 -37.28 -4.18
C HIS A 1097 -2.51 -38.28 -3.25
#